data_AF-A0AAY4CCG1-F1
#
_entry.id   AF-A0AAY4CCG1-F1
#
_cell.length_a   1.000
_cell.length_b   1.000
_cell.length_c   1.000
_cell.angle_alpha   90.00
_cell.angle_beta   90.00
_cell.angle_gamma   90.00
#
_symmetry.space_group_name_H-M   'P 1'
#
loop_
_entity.id
_entity.type
_entity.pdbx_description
1 polymer ?
#
loop_
_entity_poly.entity_id
_entity_poly.type
_entity_poly.pdbx_seq_one_letter_code
_entity_poly.pdbx_strand_id
1 'polypeptide(L)'
;MGRETRPEDLQGVKNSHKKSMKTKVEVVWEGGTKTENRTLLNSIYTDLYITEGPSQGTNAEHEVQQIEKKQRGRARDMAINYKDIFKPLPGQEKTIKTVMTQGVAGIGKTMSVHKFILDWAEDKANQDVDFIFLLPFRELNLIQNQHCSLHELLQKFHKELKNSEKYVDCKLVFIFDGLDESRFQLNLNTKGKCDATRSSESDTACFTVNVIIRNLIEGKLLPNALIWITSRPAAVGKIPAELISQVTEMRGFNDEQKDAYFRKRVRDGSLAEKIISQIKLSRSLYIMCHIPIFCWISATVLQAVLGKDNEKGIPRTLTAMFAHFLIIQTTTKNQKYDEGHEGNLGHQRVLQSNKESILKLAKLAFIQLEKGQILFYAEDLEDCGIDASDATVCSGMCSQIFKEESEFQLKKIYCFVHLSIQEFLAAFHVFYSYVNSDMEALRTLVTRPASWFCIKRRLSLYALLNAVVDKSLESENGHLDLFLRFLMGISLESNQELLHGILSSTVSSSESLQGTSRHIKEKVSGETSEPVSPERAWNLLYCLLEVNDTSLHEELDNYVKSNKRLSPAHCSALAYILLASEDVKDELDVDKYNTSSMGRERLIPAVKICRKARLVDCNLTETSSKIVASALQDPNSYLTELNLSFNDLQHGEEQIAQGLASPFCKLTNLRMQRCNLTEMSCRAVASALKSDSSCLKVLDLSNNDLQEPWLKHLTTAMQDERCKLEILELYNCKLTDQSCEHLASVIRSASSCLTEMDLSVNDLEDSGAMHLSQALLDDHSKVKTLKLWGCKLTDQSCAALVPALKCGSSRLTKLNLSDNELHDSGTNLLSDALADPRCKLEKLQLENCKVTDQSCTDLASALWSDSSRMKELMLRNNQLKDSGVELLSKALEQPHCQLETLQLQGCQLTARSCEALSTVLRSDSSRLTELDLSDNDLLDPGVELLSAALDDPGCKLEKLQLQGCKLTARSCETLSTVLRSVSSRLTELDLSDNDLRDSGVKRLSAALQDPRCKLQKLQLRECNLASPSCGALASAIQSNSDLKELNLSGNNLQNSGAKRLLRALREPRCNLEKLLTDSGDLVKLQRGRQQRSQPGARSCFRFPTQTYGRR
;
A
#
# COMPACT_ATOMS: atom_id res chain seq x y z
N MET A 1 87.34 11.67 -11.23
CA MET A 1 86.34 11.89 -10.15
C MET A 1 84.98 11.44 -10.67
N GLY A 2 84.58 10.21 -10.36
CA GLY A 2 83.23 9.74 -10.65
C GLY A 2 82.26 10.25 -9.58
N ARG A 3 81.13 10.82 -10.01
CA ARG A 3 79.96 10.99 -9.15
C ARG A 3 79.06 9.80 -9.41
N GLU A 4 79.10 8.83 -8.49
CA GLU A 4 78.08 7.80 -8.36
C GLU A 4 76.72 8.46 -8.12
N THR A 5 75.78 8.24 -9.03
CA THR A 5 74.36 8.53 -8.83
C THR A 5 73.81 7.55 -7.79
N ARG A 6 73.40 8.07 -6.62
CA ARG A 6 72.72 7.27 -5.59
C ARG A 6 71.47 6.61 -6.21
N PRO A 7 71.20 5.33 -5.97
CA PRO A 7 69.97 4.70 -6.43
C PRO A 7 68.77 5.35 -5.72
N GLU A 8 67.83 5.91 -6.47
CA GLU A 8 66.54 6.34 -5.92
C GLU A 8 65.84 5.13 -5.28
N ASP A 9 65.57 5.23 -3.98
CA ASP A 9 64.92 4.22 -3.15
C ASP A 9 63.46 3.99 -3.58
N LEU A 10 63.10 2.73 -3.88
CA LEU A 10 61.74 2.32 -4.25
C LEU A 10 60.72 2.73 -3.19
N GLN A 11 61.11 2.71 -1.90
CA GLN A 11 60.25 3.13 -0.81
C GLN A 11 59.97 4.64 -0.86
N GLY A 12 60.95 5.44 -1.28
CA GLY A 12 60.79 6.88 -1.50
C GLY A 12 59.76 7.19 -2.60
N VAL A 13 59.78 6.43 -3.70
CA VAL A 13 58.81 6.57 -4.80
C VAL A 13 57.40 6.17 -4.34
N LYS A 14 57.25 5.05 -3.61
CA LYS A 14 55.96 4.62 -3.03
C LYS A 14 55.36 5.68 -2.12
N ASN A 15 56.16 6.23 -1.21
CA ASN A 15 55.70 7.26 -0.27
C ASN A 15 55.32 8.57 -0.98
N SER A 16 56.10 8.98 -1.98
CA SER A 16 55.79 10.16 -2.81
C SER A 16 54.47 9.99 -3.56
N HIS A 17 54.25 8.81 -4.15
CA HIS A 17 53.02 8.49 -4.86
C HIS A 17 51.81 8.41 -3.91
N LYS A 18 51.92 7.74 -2.75
CA LYS A 18 50.87 7.75 -1.72
C LYS A 18 50.47 9.17 -1.31
N LYS A 19 51.44 10.06 -1.08
CA LYS A 19 51.19 11.47 -0.72
C LYS A 19 50.51 12.25 -1.86
N SER A 20 50.94 12.03 -3.10
CA SER A 20 50.32 12.61 -4.31
C SER A 20 48.85 12.17 -4.41
N MET A 21 48.60 10.87 -4.29
CA MET A 21 47.25 10.29 -4.35
C MET A 21 46.35 10.79 -3.21
N LYS A 22 46.85 10.84 -1.97
CA LYS A 22 46.12 11.43 -0.83
C LYS A 22 45.66 12.84 -1.15
N THR A 23 46.58 13.70 -1.60
CA THR A 23 46.29 15.10 -1.90
C THR A 23 45.24 15.25 -3.02
N LYS A 24 45.19 14.31 -3.97
CA LYS A 24 44.21 14.30 -5.06
C LYS A 24 42.78 13.96 -4.61
N VAL A 25 42.60 13.09 -3.60
CA VAL A 25 41.28 12.53 -3.23
C VAL A 25 40.75 12.97 -1.86
N GLU A 26 41.57 13.60 -1.01
CA GLU A 26 41.21 13.96 0.37
C GLU A 26 40.13 15.06 0.47
N VAL A 27 40.02 15.91 -0.55
CA VAL A 27 39.10 17.05 -0.58
C VAL A 27 38.03 16.87 -1.65
N VAL A 28 36.77 17.04 -1.26
CA VAL A 28 35.63 17.13 -2.18
C VAL A 28 35.31 18.60 -2.42
N TRP A 29 35.23 18.99 -3.69
CA TRP A 29 34.91 20.35 -4.11
C TRP A 29 33.41 20.49 -4.34
N GLU A 30 32.72 21.13 -3.39
CA GLU A 30 31.31 21.47 -3.52
C GLU A 30 31.18 22.89 -4.10
N GLY A 31 31.08 23.01 -5.44
CA GLY A 31 30.72 24.25 -6.14
C GLY A 31 31.64 25.46 -5.88
N GLY A 32 32.73 25.58 -6.65
CA GLY A 32 33.58 26.79 -6.72
C GLY A 32 35.09 26.54 -6.62
N THR A 33 35.90 27.53 -7.01
CA THR A 33 37.38 27.47 -7.08
C THR A 33 38.08 27.41 -5.71
N LYS A 34 39.39 27.08 -5.75
CA LYS A 34 40.26 26.40 -4.77
C LYS A 34 40.39 26.93 -3.32
N THR A 35 39.70 28.00 -2.91
CA THR A 35 40.12 28.74 -1.71
C THR A 35 39.24 28.66 -0.46
N GLU A 36 37.92 28.40 -0.48
CA GLU A 36 37.14 28.48 0.79
C GLU A 36 36.10 27.39 1.11
N ASN A 37 35.79 26.42 0.24
CA ASN A 37 34.87 25.31 0.56
C ASN A 37 35.58 23.94 0.49
N ARG A 38 36.57 23.71 1.35
CA ARG A 38 37.23 22.41 1.46
C ARG A 38 36.47 21.51 2.44
N THR A 39 35.66 20.59 1.91
CA THR A 39 35.07 19.53 2.73
C THR A 39 35.96 18.30 2.67
N LEU A 40 36.43 17.83 3.81
CA LEU A 40 37.20 16.59 3.90
C LEU A 40 36.28 15.41 3.57
N LEU A 41 36.67 14.55 2.63
CA LEU A 41 35.86 13.39 2.22
C LEU A 41 35.41 12.56 3.44
N ASN A 42 36.33 12.30 4.37
CA ASN A 42 36.07 11.54 5.60
C ASN A 42 34.98 12.14 6.50
N SER A 43 34.73 13.46 6.43
CA SER A 43 33.72 14.13 7.28
C SER A 43 32.28 13.92 6.79
N ILE A 44 32.10 13.66 5.50
CA ILE A 44 30.78 13.53 4.86
C ILE A 44 30.52 12.13 4.29
N TYR A 45 31.56 11.31 4.13
CA TYR A 45 31.42 9.98 3.56
C TYR A 45 30.52 9.10 4.44
N THR A 46 29.55 8.48 3.78
CA THR A 46 28.64 7.49 4.36
C THR A 46 28.77 6.25 3.50
N ASP A 47 29.01 5.12 4.14
CA ASP A 47 29.29 3.87 3.45
C ASP A 47 28.12 3.53 2.52
N LEU A 48 28.44 3.14 1.29
CA LEU A 48 27.45 2.76 0.29
C LEU A 48 27.21 1.26 0.35
N TYR A 49 25.96 0.86 0.13
CA TYR A 49 25.60 -0.55 0.06
C TYR A 49 26.03 -1.14 -1.29
N ILE A 50 27.00 -2.07 -1.29
CA ILE A 50 27.51 -2.75 -2.50
C ILE A 50 27.14 -4.23 -2.43
N THR A 51 26.66 -4.79 -3.53
CA THR A 51 26.32 -6.23 -3.64
C THR A 51 26.95 -6.84 -4.88
N GLU A 52 26.92 -8.16 -4.99
CA GLU A 52 27.21 -8.84 -6.27
C GLU A 52 26.17 -8.41 -7.32
N GLY A 53 26.64 -8.08 -8.52
CA GLY A 53 25.82 -7.62 -9.63
C GLY A 53 25.41 -8.77 -10.56
N PRO A 54 24.31 -8.63 -11.32
CA PRO A 54 23.87 -9.66 -12.27
C PRO A 54 24.93 -9.92 -13.36
N SER A 55 25.08 -11.20 -13.74
CA SER A 55 26.12 -11.70 -14.65
C SER A 55 25.89 -11.42 -16.14
N GLN A 56 24.78 -10.78 -16.51
CA GLN A 56 24.52 -10.35 -17.90
C GLN A 56 23.82 -8.98 -17.96
N GLY A 57 24.28 -8.15 -18.90
CA GLY A 57 23.75 -6.81 -19.16
C GLY A 57 22.40 -6.85 -19.86
N THR A 58 21.33 -6.76 -19.09
CA THR A 58 19.96 -6.52 -19.59
C THR A 58 19.22 -5.52 -18.71
N ASN A 59 19.86 -4.41 -18.33
CA ASN A 59 19.15 -3.29 -17.67
C ASN A 59 19.63 -1.95 -18.25
N ALA A 60 19.09 -1.62 -19.42
CA ALA A 60 19.19 -0.29 -20.03
C ALA A 60 18.07 0.67 -19.55
N GLU A 61 17.45 0.40 -18.39
CA GLU A 61 16.34 1.19 -17.81
C GLU A 61 16.85 2.49 -17.14
N HIS A 62 16.03 3.55 -17.08
CA HIS A 62 16.37 4.85 -16.47
C HIS A 62 16.68 4.76 -14.98
N GLU A 63 17.50 5.69 -14.48
CA GLU A 63 18.09 5.68 -13.14
C GLU A 63 17.05 5.70 -12.01
N VAL A 64 15.96 6.43 -12.20
CA VAL A 64 14.87 6.56 -11.21
C VAL A 64 14.03 5.28 -11.14
N GLN A 65 13.76 4.66 -12.30
CA GLN A 65 12.99 3.41 -12.38
C GLN A 65 13.69 2.24 -11.68
N GLN A 66 15.02 2.16 -11.80
CA GLN A 66 15.79 1.08 -11.16
C GLN A 66 15.73 1.13 -9.63
N ILE A 67 15.65 2.32 -9.04
CA ILE A 67 15.58 2.53 -7.58
C ILE A 67 14.21 2.12 -7.05
N GLU A 68 13.16 2.58 -7.72
CA GLU A 68 11.77 2.33 -7.32
C GLU A 68 11.39 0.85 -7.46
N LYS A 69 11.96 0.13 -8.45
CA LYS A 69 11.78 -1.31 -8.67
C LYS A 69 12.49 -2.15 -7.59
N LYS A 70 13.69 -1.75 -7.15
CA LYS A 70 14.53 -2.53 -6.23
C LYS A 70 14.16 -2.38 -4.75
N GLN A 71 13.52 -1.28 -4.35
CA GLN A 71 12.88 -1.19 -3.02
C GLN A 71 11.72 -2.19 -2.83
N ARG A 72 11.26 -2.87 -3.90
CA ARG A 72 10.06 -3.70 -3.92
C ARG A 72 10.30 -5.21 -3.93
N GLY A 73 11.55 -5.67 -3.77
CA GLY A 73 11.80 -7.08 -3.49
C GLY A 73 13.14 -7.61 -4.00
N ARG A 74 14.00 -8.01 -3.06
CA ARG A 74 14.89 -9.16 -3.16
C ARG A 74 15.24 -9.66 -1.75
N ALA A 75 15.39 -10.97 -1.63
CA ALA A 75 15.96 -11.64 -0.47
C ALA A 75 17.42 -11.20 -0.24
N ARG A 76 17.88 -11.30 1.00
CA ARG A 76 19.21 -10.89 1.52
C ARG A 76 20.37 -11.10 0.50
N ASP A 77 20.69 -10.07 -0.28
CA ASP A 77 21.93 -10.01 -1.06
C ASP A 77 23.10 -9.79 -0.08
N MET A 78 24.18 -10.58 -0.17
CA MET A 78 25.35 -10.46 0.72
C MET A 78 26.09 -9.14 0.43
N ALA A 79 26.22 -8.29 1.45
CA ALA A 79 26.90 -7.00 1.33
C ALA A 79 28.41 -7.20 1.14
N ILE A 80 28.98 -6.54 0.12
CA ILE A 80 30.41 -6.51 -0.15
C ILE A 80 30.96 -5.20 0.44
N ASN A 81 31.97 -5.30 1.30
CA ASN A 81 32.70 -4.10 1.74
C ASN A 81 33.61 -3.63 0.59
N TYR A 82 33.64 -2.32 0.30
CA TYR A 82 34.51 -1.76 -0.75
C TYR A 82 36.00 -2.08 -0.54
N LYS A 83 36.43 -2.29 0.71
CA LYS A 83 37.81 -2.69 1.06
C LYS A 83 38.15 -4.10 0.58
N ASP A 84 37.14 -4.94 0.43
CA ASP A 84 37.25 -6.35 0.08
C ASP A 84 36.81 -6.62 -1.36
N ILE A 85 36.74 -5.59 -2.21
CA ILE A 85 36.18 -5.70 -3.56
C ILE A 85 36.92 -6.68 -4.50
N PHE A 86 38.20 -6.96 -4.21
CA PHE A 86 39.02 -7.95 -4.93
C PHE A 86 39.12 -9.31 -4.21
N LYS A 87 38.41 -9.50 -3.10
CA LYS A 87 38.40 -10.78 -2.36
C LYS A 87 37.17 -11.61 -2.76
N PRO A 88 37.31 -12.93 -2.92
CA PRO A 88 36.17 -13.80 -3.16
C PRO A 88 35.24 -13.86 -1.96
N LEU A 89 33.94 -14.06 -2.22
CA LEU A 89 32.95 -14.28 -1.18
C LEU A 89 33.17 -15.63 -0.48
N PRO A 90 32.73 -15.80 0.79
CA PRO A 90 32.87 -17.08 1.51
C PRO A 90 32.28 -18.24 0.71
N GLY A 91 33.11 -19.23 0.34
CA GLY A 91 32.72 -20.40 -0.47
C GLY A 91 33.01 -20.31 -1.96
N GLN A 92 33.57 -19.20 -2.47
CA GLN A 92 34.02 -19.07 -3.86
C GLN A 92 35.55 -19.32 -3.99
N GLU A 93 35.95 -20.36 -4.72
CA GLU A 93 37.34 -20.56 -5.15
C GLU A 93 37.61 -19.87 -6.51
N LYS A 94 37.51 -18.54 -6.57
CA LYS A 94 37.76 -17.77 -7.79
C LYS A 94 38.76 -16.63 -7.53
N THR A 95 39.79 -16.51 -8.36
CA THR A 95 40.70 -15.36 -8.37
C THR A 95 40.02 -14.17 -9.06
N ILE A 96 39.87 -13.05 -8.35
CA ILE A 96 39.19 -11.85 -8.84
C ILE A 96 40.24 -10.85 -9.31
N LYS A 97 40.42 -10.73 -10.63
CA LYS A 97 41.38 -9.79 -11.24
C LYS A 97 40.73 -8.49 -11.69
N THR A 98 39.63 -8.59 -12.42
CA THR A 98 38.92 -7.44 -13.01
C THR A 98 37.54 -7.32 -12.38
N VAL A 99 37.29 -6.22 -11.68
CA VAL A 99 35.99 -5.88 -11.09
C VAL A 99 35.33 -4.78 -11.89
N MET A 100 34.08 -5.01 -12.30
CA MET A 100 33.21 -3.99 -12.89
C MET A 100 32.15 -3.56 -11.87
N THR A 101 32.23 -2.33 -11.37
CA THR A 101 31.18 -1.77 -10.50
C THR A 101 30.21 -0.92 -11.28
N GLN A 102 28.95 -1.35 -11.31
CA GLN A 102 27.86 -0.60 -11.93
C GLN A 102 26.99 0.10 -10.90
N GLY A 103 26.36 1.19 -11.32
CA GLY A 103 25.34 1.89 -10.53
C GLY A 103 24.81 3.10 -11.28
N VAL A 104 23.63 3.57 -10.89
CA VAL A 104 22.96 4.75 -11.49
C VAL A 104 23.81 6.03 -11.32
N ALA A 105 23.57 7.10 -12.09
CA ALA A 105 24.32 8.35 -11.88
C ALA A 105 24.06 8.91 -10.47
N GLY A 106 25.04 9.65 -9.97
CA GLY A 106 24.99 10.26 -8.64
C GLY A 106 25.07 9.27 -7.47
N ILE A 107 25.06 7.95 -7.71
CA ILE A 107 25.03 6.92 -6.64
C ILE A 107 26.30 6.87 -5.78
N GLY A 108 27.39 7.53 -6.20
CA GLY A 108 28.64 7.62 -5.45
C GLY A 108 29.76 6.66 -5.90
N LYS A 109 29.76 6.24 -7.17
CA LYS A 109 30.83 5.43 -7.79
C LYS A 109 32.22 6.05 -7.61
N THR A 110 32.42 7.26 -8.13
CA THR A 110 33.67 8.03 -7.99
C THR A 110 34.01 8.32 -6.53
N MET A 111 33.03 8.60 -5.67
CA MET A 111 33.27 8.85 -4.24
C MET A 111 33.80 7.61 -3.51
N SER A 112 33.35 6.41 -3.90
CA SER A 112 33.88 5.16 -3.36
C SER A 112 35.30 4.86 -3.84
N VAL A 113 35.60 5.16 -5.11
CA VAL A 113 36.96 5.09 -5.65
C VAL A 113 37.89 6.02 -4.87
N HIS A 114 37.48 7.27 -4.67
CA HIS A 114 38.24 8.24 -3.88
C HIS A 114 38.43 7.76 -2.44
N LYS A 115 37.40 7.20 -1.82
CA LYS A 115 37.48 6.66 -0.46
C LYS A 115 38.43 5.46 -0.36
N PHE A 116 38.40 4.56 -1.33
CA PHE A 116 39.33 3.42 -1.41
C PHE A 116 40.79 3.88 -1.52
N ILE A 117 41.08 4.85 -2.40
CA ILE A 117 42.41 5.44 -2.55
C ILE A 117 42.83 6.16 -1.26
N LEU A 118 41.93 6.91 -0.62
CA LEU A 118 42.22 7.65 0.60
C LEU A 118 42.56 6.72 1.75
N ASP A 119 41.79 5.65 1.94
CA ASP A 119 42.08 4.65 2.99
C ASP A 119 43.38 3.88 2.74
N TRP A 120 43.74 3.63 1.48
CA TRP A 120 45.05 3.07 1.13
C TRP A 120 46.21 4.04 1.43
N ALA A 121 46.03 5.32 1.08
CA ALA A 121 47.05 6.34 1.29
C ALA A 121 47.20 6.80 2.75
N GLU A 122 46.17 6.58 3.59
CA GLU A 122 46.17 6.81 5.04
C GLU A 122 46.52 5.55 5.86
N ASP A 123 46.95 4.48 5.21
CA ASP A 123 47.32 3.21 5.82
C ASP A 123 46.20 2.51 6.61
N LYS A 124 44.92 2.74 6.23
CA LYS A 124 43.72 2.17 6.86
C LYS A 124 43.24 0.86 6.22
N ALA A 125 43.52 0.64 4.94
CA ALA A 125 43.10 -0.55 4.19
C ALA A 125 44.06 -0.89 3.03
N ASN A 126 43.98 -2.11 2.48
CA ASN A 126 44.66 -2.56 1.26
C ASN A 126 46.19 -2.35 1.22
N GLN A 127 46.86 -2.54 2.36
CA GLN A 127 48.33 -2.37 2.48
C GLN A 127 49.16 -3.44 1.76
N ASP A 128 48.50 -4.47 1.23
CA ASP A 128 49.09 -5.46 0.34
C ASP A 128 49.35 -4.92 -1.09
N VAL A 129 48.80 -3.75 -1.45
CA VAL A 129 48.96 -3.09 -2.74
C VAL A 129 50.04 -2.00 -2.68
N ASP A 130 50.99 -2.05 -3.61
CA ASP A 130 52.13 -1.13 -3.66
C ASP A 130 51.82 0.19 -4.36
N PHE A 131 51.03 0.15 -5.45
CA PHE A 131 50.65 1.32 -6.25
C PHE A 131 49.19 1.26 -6.68
N ILE A 132 48.50 2.40 -6.64
CA ILE A 132 47.14 2.57 -7.15
C ILE A 132 47.13 3.69 -8.18
N PHE A 133 46.87 3.34 -9.44
CA PHE A 133 46.79 4.28 -10.55
C PHE A 133 45.33 4.60 -10.88
N LEU A 134 44.93 5.86 -10.73
CA LEU A 134 43.59 6.35 -11.07
C LEU A 134 43.61 6.95 -12.48
N LEU A 135 42.83 6.36 -13.39
CA LEU A 135 42.76 6.73 -14.80
C LEU A 135 41.29 7.00 -15.21
N PRO A 136 40.77 8.22 -15.02
CA PRO A 136 39.40 8.55 -15.39
C PRO A 136 39.20 8.50 -16.92
N PHE A 137 38.17 7.82 -17.40
CA PHE A 137 37.85 7.75 -18.84
C PHE A 137 37.60 9.13 -19.45
N ARG A 138 37.03 10.05 -18.66
CA ARG A 138 36.87 11.46 -19.02
C ARG A 138 38.18 12.10 -19.50
N GLU A 139 39.27 11.82 -18.80
CA GLU A 139 40.60 12.35 -19.10
C GLU A 139 41.32 11.54 -20.19
N LEU A 140 41.12 10.22 -20.21
CA LEU A 140 41.70 9.33 -21.23
C LEU A 140 41.19 9.65 -22.64
N ASN A 141 39.94 10.09 -22.78
CA ASN A 141 39.36 10.52 -24.06
C ASN A 141 40.18 11.62 -24.75
N LEU A 142 40.91 12.47 -24.00
CA LEU A 142 41.72 13.56 -24.55
C LEU A 142 42.96 13.07 -25.32
N ILE A 143 43.48 11.90 -24.94
CA ILE A 143 44.71 11.34 -25.48
C ILE A 143 44.46 10.07 -26.30
N GLN A 144 43.20 9.81 -26.67
CA GLN A 144 42.77 8.57 -27.30
C GLN A 144 43.54 8.20 -28.59
N ASN A 145 43.96 9.21 -29.36
CA ASN A 145 44.65 9.05 -30.64
C ASN A 145 46.17 9.18 -30.52
N GLN A 146 46.71 9.38 -29.31
CA GLN A 146 48.16 9.46 -29.11
C GLN A 146 48.76 8.06 -29.03
N HIS A 147 49.93 7.89 -29.64
CA HIS A 147 50.76 6.71 -29.45
C HIS A 147 51.72 6.96 -28.28
N CYS A 148 51.68 6.12 -27.26
CA CYS A 148 52.59 6.19 -26.12
C CYS A 148 52.83 4.81 -25.52
N SER A 149 53.90 4.65 -24.74
CA SER A 149 54.09 3.46 -23.90
C SER A 149 53.19 3.53 -22.65
N LEU A 150 53.07 2.41 -21.91
CA LEU A 150 52.35 2.41 -20.62
C LEU A 150 53.01 3.35 -19.60
N HIS A 151 54.35 3.42 -19.59
CA HIS A 151 55.08 4.30 -18.68
C HIS A 151 54.81 5.77 -18.99
N GLU A 152 54.85 6.15 -20.27
CA GLU A 152 54.52 7.51 -20.72
C GLU A 152 53.06 7.87 -20.41
N LEU A 153 52.13 6.92 -20.53
CA LEU A 153 50.75 7.12 -20.11
C LEU A 153 50.69 7.40 -18.61
N LEU A 154 51.35 6.61 -17.76
CA LEU A 154 51.33 6.80 -16.32
C LEU A 154 52.01 8.10 -15.87
N GLN A 155 53.12 8.49 -16.49
CA GLN A 155 53.76 9.77 -16.22
C GLN A 155 52.84 10.97 -16.50
N LYS A 156 51.98 10.88 -17.52
CA LYS A 156 50.98 11.93 -17.83
C LYS A 156 49.95 12.12 -16.71
N PHE A 157 49.58 11.07 -15.99
CA PHE A 157 48.62 11.14 -14.87
C PHE A 157 49.29 11.26 -13.50
N HIS A 158 50.54 10.80 -13.38
CA HIS A 158 51.31 10.66 -12.14
C HIS A 158 52.73 11.18 -12.36
N LYS A 159 52.86 12.52 -12.38
CA LYS A 159 54.11 13.25 -12.65
C LYS A 159 55.26 12.90 -11.69
N GLU A 160 54.98 12.26 -10.56
CA GLU A 160 55.96 11.79 -9.59
C GLU A 160 56.81 10.59 -10.05
N LEU A 161 56.44 9.90 -11.13
CA LEU A 161 57.10 8.67 -11.62
C LEU A 161 58.36 8.92 -12.48
N LYS A 162 59.07 10.04 -12.25
CA LYS A 162 59.82 10.79 -13.27
C LYS A 162 60.84 10.06 -14.15
N ASN A 163 61.35 8.85 -13.88
CA ASN A 163 62.27 8.11 -14.78
C ASN A 163 62.44 6.61 -14.42
N SER A 164 61.50 5.97 -13.73
CA SER A 164 61.72 4.60 -13.22
C SER A 164 60.50 3.69 -13.38
N GLU A 165 60.66 2.64 -14.18
CA GLU A 165 59.67 1.55 -14.36
C GLU A 165 59.70 0.51 -13.22
N LYS A 166 60.24 0.88 -12.05
CA LYS A 166 60.36 -0.04 -10.88
C LYS A 166 59.03 -0.55 -10.32
N TYR A 167 57.89 -0.06 -10.80
CA TYR A 167 56.56 -0.57 -10.41
C TYR A 167 56.18 -1.87 -11.13
N VAL A 168 56.90 -2.30 -12.17
CA VAL A 168 56.57 -3.51 -12.94
C VAL A 168 56.57 -4.78 -12.08
N ASP A 169 57.45 -4.87 -11.09
CA ASP A 169 57.55 -6.01 -10.15
C ASP A 169 56.66 -5.88 -8.89
N CYS A 170 55.84 -4.83 -8.82
CA CYS A 170 55.00 -4.54 -7.65
C CYS A 170 53.56 -5.05 -7.81
N LYS A 171 52.80 -5.13 -6.71
CA LYS A 171 51.35 -5.39 -6.78
C LYS A 171 50.61 -4.10 -7.12
N LEU A 172 49.99 -4.07 -8.30
CA LEU A 172 49.38 -2.87 -8.88
C LEU A 172 47.86 -2.95 -8.91
N VAL A 173 47.19 -1.82 -8.68
CA VAL A 173 45.76 -1.63 -8.95
C VAL A 173 45.59 -0.50 -9.97
N PHE A 174 44.93 -0.78 -11.08
CA PHE A 174 44.47 0.23 -12.04
C PHE A 174 42.98 0.48 -11.85
N ILE A 175 42.60 1.73 -11.63
CA ILE A 175 41.20 2.14 -11.48
C ILE A 175 40.80 2.97 -12.70
N PHE A 176 39.90 2.43 -13.52
CA PHE A 176 39.31 3.12 -14.66
C PHE A 176 37.93 3.66 -14.28
N ASP A 177 37.86 4.95 -13.94
CA ASP A 177 36.62 5.59 -13.48
C ASP A 177 35.78 6.14 -14.65
N GLY A 178 34.50 5.76 -14.74
CA GLY A 178 33.52 6.36 -15.67
C GLY A 178 33.49 5.79 -17.08
N LEU A 179 33.42 4.47 -17.27
CA LEU A 179 33.35 3.82 -18.59
C LEU A 179 32.17 4.31 -19.46
N ASP A 180 31.07 4.74 -18.85
CA ASP A 180 29.95 5.34 -19.56
C ASP A 180 30.32 6.65 -20.27
N GLU A 181 31.34 7.35 -19.79
CA GLU A 181 31.88 8.57 -20.37
C GLU A 181 32.93 8.31 -21.46
N SER A 182 33.31 7.04 -21.67
CA SER A 182 34.28 6.61 -22.68
C SER A 182 33.76 6.79 -24.11
N ARG A 183 34.60 7.40 -24.96
CA ARG A 183 34.43 7.45 -26.42
C ARG A 183 35.18 6.33 -27.15
N PHE A 184 35.92 5.50 -26.42
CA PHE A 184 36.65 4.39 -26.99
C PHE A 184 35.69 3.35 -27.57
N GLN A 185 35.84 3.02 -28.85
CA GLN A 185 35.23 1.82 -29.42
C GLN A 185 36.02 0.61 -28.92
N LEU A 186 35.61 0.10 -27.76
CA LEU A 186 36.09 -1.17 -27.20
C LEU A 186 35.35 -2.37 -27.81
N ASN A 187 34.79 -2.24 -29.02
CA ASN A 187 34.12 -3.32 -29.73
C ASN A 187 35.13 -4.43 -30.05
N LEU A 188 35.09 -5.48 -29.24
CA LEU A 188 35.97 -6.65 -29.30
C LEU A 188 35.52 -7.69 -30.34
N ASN A 189 34.53 -7.36 -31.19
CA ASN A 189 34.00 -8.24 -32.23
C ASN A 189 34.63 -8.07 -33.62
N THR A 190 35.60 -7.17 -33.80
CA THR A 190 36.40 -7.18 -35.03
C THR A 190 37.55 -8.18 -34.88
N LYS A 191 37.40 -9.36 -35.51
CA LYS A 191 38.52 -10.24 -35.93
C LYS A 191 39.41 -9.53 -36.96
N GLY A 192 39.86 -8.31 -36.66
CA GLY A 192 40.82 -7.55 -37.44
C GLY A 192 42.21 -7.85 -36.91
N LYS A 193 42.99 -8.62 -37.66
CA LYS A 193 44.43 -8.78 -37.48
C LYS A 193 45.07 -7.40 -37.28
N CYS A 194 45.67 -7.17 -36.12
CA CYS A 194 46.70 -6.17 -35.93
C CYS A 194 47.85 -6.84 -35.18
N ASP A 195 48.79 -7.33 -36.00
CA ASP A 195 50.17 -7.74 -35.77
C ASP A 195 50.68 -7.78 -34.32
N ALA A 196 50.50 -8.93 -33.68
CA ALA A 196 51.41 -9.43 -32.66
C ALA A 196 52.52 -10.29 -33.28
N THR A 197 53.12 -9.80 -34.37
CA THR A 197 54.37 -10.36 -34.93
C THR A 197 55.36 -9.22 -35.16
N ARG A 198 55.80 -8.60 -34.07
CA ARG A 198 57.22 -8.27 -33.92
C ARG A 198 57.66 -8.82 -32.57
N SER A 199 58.48 -9.86 -32.72
CA SER A 199 59.44 -10.41 -31.78
C SER A 199 59.77 -9.51 -30.59
N SER A 200 59.72 -10.11 -29.39
CA SER A 200 60.76 -10.00 -28.37
C SER A 200 61.81 -8.91 -28.65
N GLU A 201 61.58 -7.69 -28.16
CA GLU A 201 62.60 -6.73 -27.73
C GLU A 201 61.95 -5.38 -27.36
N SER A 202 62.08 -5.03 -26.08
CA SER A 202 61.80 -3.75 -25.41
C SER A 202 60.35 -3.43 -25.01
N ASP A 203 60.18 -3.13 -23.71
CA ASP A 203 59.01 -2.56 -23.04
C ASP A 203 58.65 -1.12 -23.51
N THR A 204 59.16 -0.71 -24.68
CA THR A 204 59.10 0.66 -25.24
C THR A 204 58.20 0.78 -26.48
N ALA A 205 57.33 -0.19 -26.76
CA ALA A 205 56.43 -0.13 -27.91
C ALA A 205 55.28 0.87 -27.67
N CYS A 206 55.16 1.90 -28.53
CA CYS A 206 54.10 2.91 -28.43
C CYS A 206 52.79 2.42 -29.09
N PHE A 207 51.74 2.28 -28.29
CA PHE A 207 50.41 1.89 -28.74
C PHE A 207 49.43 3.06 -28.59
N THR A 208 48.29 3.01 -29.31
CA THR A 208 47.19 3.92 -29.00
C THR A 208 46.62 3.59 -27.61
N VAL A 209 46.14 4.61 -26.89
CA VAL A 209 45.65 4.46 -25.51
C VAL A 209 44.55 3.40 -25.39
N ASN A 210 43.68 3.27 -26.39
CA ASN A 210 42.66 2.21 -26.45
C ASN A 210 43.27 0.80 -26.43
N VAL A 211 44.39 0.59 -27.15
CA VAL A 211 45.09 -0.70 -27.20
C VAL A 211 45.81 -0.99 -25.87
N ILE A 212 46.37 0.03 -25.20
CA ILE A 212 46.98 -0.13 -23.87
C ILE A 212 45.94 -0.57 -22.85
N ILE A 213 44.79 0.11 -22.77
CA ILE A 213 43.71 -0.22 -21.84
C ILE A 213 43.18 -1.62 -22.13
N ARG A 214 42.96 -1.96 -23.41
CA ARG A 214 42.55 -3.30 -23.83
C ARG A 214 43.54 -4.37 -23.36
N ASN A 215 44.84 -4.16 -23.62
CA ASN A 215 45.86 -5.14 -23.27
C ASN A 215 46.05 -5.30 -21.74
N LEU A 216 45.82 -4.24 -20.95
CA LEU A 216 45.78 -4.33 -19.49
C LEU A 216 44.59 -5.20 -19.04
N ILE A 217 43.39 -4.94 -19.56
CA ILE A 217 42.16 -5.69 -19.23
C ILE A 217 42.28 -7.16 -19.66
N GLU A 218 42.83 -7.43 -20.85
CA GLU A 218 43.09 -8.79 -21.35
C GLU A 218 44.26 -9.49 -20.61
N GLY A 219 45.03 -8.75 -19.80
CA GLY A 219 46.18 -9.28 -19.08
C GLY A 219 47.42 -9.55 -19.94
N LYS A 220 47.47 -9.03 -21.17
CA LYS A 220 48.64 -9.09 -22.06
C LYS A 220 49.75 -8.13 -21.61
N LEU A 221 49.38 -7.02 -20.99
CA LEU A 221 50.29 -6.11 -20.30
C LEU A 221 50.05 -6.23 -18.78
N LEU A 222 51.14 -6.40 -18.01
CA LEU A 222 51.13 -6.53 -16.53
C LEU A 222 50.09 -7.57 -16.03
N PRO A 223 50.32 -8.87 -16.27
CA PRO A 223 49.33 -9.93 -16.02
C PRO A 223 48.86 -10.04 -14.56
N ASN A 224 49.66 -9.57 -13.59
CA ASN A 224 49.35 -9.61 -12.16
C ASN A 224 48.62 -8.37 -11.63
N ALA A 225 48.34 -7.38 -12.49
CA ALA A 225 47.65 -6.16 -12.07
C ALA A 225 46.16 -6.39 -11.82
N LEU A 226 45.63 -5.80 -10.75
CA LEU A 226 44.21 -5.76 -10.42
C LEU A 226 43.55 -4.58 -11.11
N ILE A 227 42.33 -4.76 -11.62
CA ILE A 227 41.63 -3.74 -12.40
C ILE A 227 40.25 -3.49 -11.81
N TRP A 228 39.96 -2.23 -11.49
CA TRP A 228 38.63 -1.79 -11.06
C TRP A 228 38.06 -0.81 -12.08
N ILE A 229 36.91 -1.14 -12.65
CA ILE A 229 36.21 -0.30 -13.63
C ILE A 229 34.88 0.15 -13.04
N THR A 230 34.57 1.44 -13.10
CA THR A 230 33.24 1.95 -12.72
C THR A 230 32.43 2.35 -13.96
N SER A 231 31.13 2.09 -13.95
CA SER A 231 30.27 2.40 -15.11
C SER A 231 28.80 2.59 -14.72
N ARG A 232 28.01 3.21 -15.59
CA ARG A 232 26.54 3.09 -15.56
C ARG A 232 26.12 1.77 -16.24
N PRO A 233 25.02 1.13 -15.81
CA PRO A 233 24.55 -0.15 -16.37
C PRO A 233 24.48 -0.16 -17.90
N ALA A 234 24.02 0.93 -18.51
CA ALA A 234 23.89 1.07 -19.97
C ALA A 234 25.23 0.97 -20.74
N ALA A 235 26.37 1.20 -20.09
CA ALA A 235 27.69 1.15 -20.72
C ALA A 235 28.53 -0.07 -20.32
N VAL A 236 27.99 -0.97 -19.48
CA VAL A 236 28.69 -2.20 -19.08
C VAL A 236 28.96 -3.10 -20.29
N GLY A 237 28.03 -3.13 -21.26
CA GLY A 237 28.19 -3.90 -22.50
C GLY A 237 29.30 -3.43 -23.44
N LYS A 238 30.00 -2.32 -23.15
CA LYS A 238 31.18 -1.89 -23.93
C LYS A 238 32.38 -2.82 -23.74
N ILE A 239 32.41 -3.63 -22.67
CA ILE A 239 33.45 -4.62 -22.39
C ILE A 239 32.79 -6.01 -22.32
N PRO A 240 33.31 -7.01 -23.05
CA PRO A 240 32.80 -8.38 -23.01
C PRO A 240 32.87 -8.98 -21.61
N ALA A 241 31.84 -9.75 -21.26
CA ALA A 241 31.71 -10.35 -19.93
C ALA A 241 32.83 -11.35 -19.63
N GLU A 242 33.45 -11.96 -20.64
CA GLU A 242 34.55 -12.93 -20.46
C GLU A 242 35.81 -12.29 -19.85
N LEU A 243 35.99 -10.98 -19.99
CA LEU A 243 37.13 -10.24 -19.44
C LEU A 243 36.89 -9.71 -18.02
N ILE A 244 35.66 -9.84 -17.50
CA ILE A 244 35.26 -9.32 -16.19
C ILE A 244 35.17 -10.50 -15.20
N SER A 245 35.99 -10.48 -14.15
CA SER A 245 36.01 -11.53 -13.13
C SER A 245 34.79 -11.45 -12.21
N GLN A 246 34.37 -10.24 -11.85
CA GLN A 246 33.22 -9.99 -10.98
C GLN A 246 32.52 -8.69 -11.37
N VAL A 247 31.19 -8.71 -11.38
CA VAL A 247 30.36 -7.49 -11.48
C VAL A 247 29.84 -7.19 -10.08
N THR A 248 30.01 -5.95 -9.63
CA THR A 248 29.44 -5.46 -8.37
C THR A 248 28.45 -4.33 -8.66
N GLU A 249 27.48 -4.15 -7.79
CA GLU A 249 26.44 -3.14 -7.95
C GLU A 249 26.39 -2.22 -6.72
N MET A 250 26.49 -0.90 -6.95
CA MET A 250 26.26 0.10 -5.92
C MET A 250 24.78 0.45 -5.84
N ARG A 251 24.20 0.21 -4.67
CA ARG A 251 22.76 0.34 -4.38
C ARG A 251 22.44 1.61 -3.58
N GLY A 252 23.33 2.59 -3.44
CA GLY A 252 23.00 3.85 -2.74
C GLY A 252 22.83 3.73 -1.23
N PHE A 253 22.02 4.65 -0.66
CA PHE A 253 21.73 4.72 0.77
C PHE A 253 20.47 3.96 1.16
N ASN A 254 20.58 3.10 2.18
CA ASN A 254 19.43 2.61 2.94
C ASN A 254 18.88 3.70 3.87
N ASP A 255 17.78 3.40 4.56
CA ASP A 255 17.08 4.39 5.39
C ASP A 255 17.93 4.91 6.56
N GLU A 256 18.74 4.07 7.19
CA GLU A 256 19.66 4.49 8.26
C GLU A 256 20.80 5.38 7.72
N GLN A 257 21.32 5.04 6.54
CA GLN A 257 22.39 5.77 5.86
C GLN A 257 21.93 7.15 5.37
N LYS A 258 20.66 7.30 4.95
CA LYS A 258 20.07 8.61 4.62
C LYS A 258 20.15 9.53 5.84
N ASP A 259 19.63 9.08 6.98
CA ASP A 259 19.63 9.86 8.22
C ASP A 259 21.08 10.16 8.67
N ALA A 260 21.98 9.18 8.58
CA ALA A 260 23.40 9.35 8.91
C ALA A 260 24.07 10.41 8.01
N TYR A 261 23.76 10.43 6.71
CA TYR A 261 24.28 11.44 5.79
C TYR A 261 23.84 12.85 6.19
N PHE A 262 22.54 13.07 6.47
CA PHE A 262 22.04 14.39 6.86
C PHE A 262 22.63 14.88 8.18
N ARG A 263 22.76 14.00 9.18
CA ARG A 263 23.41 14.33 10.46
C ARG A 263 24.88 14.68 10.31
N LYS A 264 25.62 14.01 9.42
CA LYS A 264 27.03 14.33 9.14
C LYS A 264 27.18 15.64 8.37
N ARG A 265 26.27 15.90 7.42
CA ARG A 265 26.36 17.05 6.51
C ARG A 265 25.91 18.37 7.14
N VAL A 266 24.96 18.33 8.07
CA VAL A 266 24.41 19.51 8.75
C VAL A 266 24.97 19.58 10.16
N ARG A 267 25.84 20.57 10.42
CA ARG A 267 26.54 20.72 11.72
C ARG A 267 25.59 20.98 12.90
N ASP A 268 24.45 21.63 12.64
CA ASP A 268 23.40 21.88 13.62
C ASP A 268 22.47 20.66 13.72
N GLY A 269 22.54 19.94 14.85
CA GLY A 269 21.74 18.73 15.08
C GLY A 269 20.23 18.99 15.08
N SER A 270 19.77 20.16 15.52
CA SER A 270 18.34 20.48 15.52
C SER A 270 17.81 20.72 14.11
N LEU A 271 18.59 21.40 13.27
CA LEU A 271 18.29 21.61 11.87
C LEU A 271 18.39 20.30 11.08
N ALA A 272 19.34 19.42 11.41
CA ALA A 272 19.47 18.11 10.79
C ALA A 272 18.22 17.26 11.01
N GLU A 273 17.70 17.19 12.24
CA GLU A 273 16.47 16.44 12.54
C GLU A 273 15.23 17.06 11.88
N LYS A 274 15.14 18.40 11.80
CA LYS A 274 14.09 19.08 11.02
C LYS A 274 14.17 18.73 9.52
N ILE A 275 15.37 18.69 8.94
CA ILE A 275 15.56 18.30 7.53
C ILE A 275 15.13 16.85 7.32
N ILE A 276 15.55 15.94 8.21
CA ILE A 276 15.17 14.52 8.15
C ILE A 276 13.65 14.36 8.22
N SER A 277 12.99 15.08 9.14
CA SER A 277 11.52 15.02 9.26
C SER A 277 10.83 15.54 8.00
N GLN A 278 11.28 16.68 7.45
CA GLN A 278 10.70 17.24 6.22
C GLN A 278 10.89 16.33 5.00
N ILE A 279 12.06 15.70 4.87
CA ILE A 279 12.29 14.72 3.79
C ILE A 279 11.38 13.51 3.96
N LYS A 280 11.20 13.00 5.19
CA LYS A 280 10.30 11.88 5.47
C LYS A 280 8.82 12.22 5.22
N LEU A 281 8.41 13.48 5.37
CA LEU A 281 7.07 13.95 5.01
C LEU A 281 6.81 13.90 3.49
N SER A 282 7.83 14.13 2.66
CA SER A 282 7.72 14.01 1.20
C SER A 282 8.26 12.68 0.70
N ARG A 283 7.36 11.71 0.48
CA ARG A 283 7.74 10.36 0.02
C ARG A 283 8.55 10.35 -1.28
N SER A 284 8.23 11.23 -2.23
CA SER A 284 8.99 11.37 -3.48
C SER A 284 10.44 11.77 -3.19
N LEU A 285 10.66 12.80 -2.37
CA LEU A 285 12.00 13.25 -1.98
C LEU A 285 12.74 12.18 -1.17
N TYR A 286 12.06 11.49 -0.26
CA TYR A 286 12.64 10.41 0.54
C TYR A 286 13.11 9.21 -0.30
N ILE A 287 12.34 8.82 -1.33
CA ILE A 287 12.73 7.76 -2.28
C ILE A 287 13.95 8.22 -3.08
N MET A 288 13.94 9.46 -3.58
CA MET A 288 15.06 10.00 -4.37
C MET A 288 16.34 10.13 -3.55
N CYS A 289 16.26 10.43 -2.24
CA CYS A 289 17.41 10.46 -1.32
C CYS A 289 18.12 9.10 -1.16
N HIS A 290 17.60 8.01 -1.74
CA HIS A 290 18.38 6.81 -1.94
C HIS A 290 19.66 7.06 -2.77
N ILE A 291 19.65 8.03 -3.69
CA ILE A 291 20.86 8.48 -4.38
C ILE A 291 21.51 9.62 -3.57
N PRO A 292 22.80 9.50 -3.19
CA PRO A 292 23.51 10.52 -2.42
C PRO A 292 23.47 11.93 -3.01
N ILE A 293 23.47 12.09 -4.35
CA ILE A 293 23.38 13.41 -4.98
C ILE A 293 22.06 14.13 -4.63
N PHE A 294 20.95 13.40 -4.53
CA PHE A 294 19.66 13.97 -4.11
C PHE A 294 19.65 14.32 -2.63
N CYS A 295 20.40 13.59 -1.80
CA CYS A 295 20.63 14.00 -0.40
C CYS A 295 21.40 15.33 -0.36
N TRP A 296 22.43 15.49 -1.19
CA TRP A 296 23.21 16.73 -1.24
C TRP A 296 22.37 17.93 -1.70
N ILE A 297 21.60 17.77 -2.78
CA ILE A 297 20.68 18.81 -3.26
C ILE A 297 19.66 19.16 -2.18
N SER A 298 19.05 18.13 -1.55
CA SER A 298 18.02 18.33 -0.54
C SER A 298 18.56 19.01 0.72
N ALA A 299 19.74 18.60 1.18
CA ALA A 299 20.42 19.25 2.30
C ALA A 299 20.74 20.72 1.96
N THR A 300 21.26 21.00 0.76
CA THR A 300 21.59 22.37 0.33
C THR A 300 20.37 23.28 0.31
N VAL A 301 19.27 22.81 -0.28
CA VAL A 301 18.01 23.57 -0.40
C VAL A 301 17.36 23.75 0.96
N LEU A 302 17.13 22.68 1.70
CA LEU A 302 16.40 22.73 2.96
C LEU A 302 17.20 23.47 4.05
N GLN A 303 18.53 23.37 4.06
CA GLN A 303 19.36 24.17 4.97
C GLN A 303 19.21 25.67 4.69
N ALA A 304 19.16 26.08 3.42
CA ALA A 304 18.99 27.48 3.04
C ALA A 304 17.57 28.02 3.29
N VAL A 305 16.55 27.18 3.13
CA VAL A 305 15.14 27.56 3.32
C VAL A 305 14.74 27.55 4.81
N LEU A 306 15.07 26.49 5.54
CA LEU A 306 14.71 26.34 6.96
C LEU A 306 15.56 27.22 7.89
N GLY A 307 16.76 27.61 7.47
CA GLY A 307 17.61 28.55 8.23
C GLY A 307 17.08 29.99 8.28
N LYS A 308 15.97 30.30 7.58
CA LYS A 308 15.36 31.64 7.52
C LYS A 308 14.01 31.77 8.26
N ASP A 309 13.65 30.80 9.12
CA ASP A 309 12.43 30.77 9.95
C ASP A 309 11.12 31.09 9.19
N ASN A 310 10.96 30.57 7.97
CA ASN A 310 9.75 30.77 7.17
C ASN A 310 9.16 29.43 6.73
N GLU A 311 8.21 28.88 7.51
CA GLU A 311 7.56 27.59 7.21
C GLU A 311 6.70 27.63 5.93
N LYS A 312 6.22 28.82 5.52
CA LYS A 312 5.47 29.05 4.28
C LYS A 312 6.41 29.22 3.09
N GLY A 313 7.02 28.12 2.65
CA GLY A 313 7.91 28.12 1.48
C GLY A 313 8.78 26.88 1.32
N ILE A 314 8.53 25.82 2.09
CA ILE A 314 9.31 24.58 2.02
C ILE A 314 8.92 23.83 0.74
N PRO A 315 9.87 23.56 -0.19
CA PRO A 315 9.59 22.80 -1.39
C PRO A 315 9.21 21.34 -1.05
N ARG A 316 8.03 20.92 -1.49
CA ARG A 316 7.52 19.54 -1.28
C ARG A 316 7.68 18.63 -2.50
N THR A 317 7.79 19.22 -3.70
CA THR A 317 7.97 18.50 -4.97
C THR A 317 9.41 18.55 -5.45
N LEU A 318 9.78 17.62 -6.34
CA LEU A 318 11.14 17.56 -6.86
C LEU A 318 11.45 18.79 -7.73
N THR A 319 10.47 19.24 -8.51
CA THR A 319 10.66 20.43 -9.36
C THR A 319 10.89 21.70 -8.53
N ALA A 320 10.14 21.88 -7.44
CA ALA A 320 10.34 23.00 -6.53
C ALA A 320 11.75 22.96 -5.90
N MET A 321 12.23 21.78 -5.50
CA MET A 321 13.60 21.61 -4.97
C MET A 321 14.66 22.08 -5.97
N PHE A 322 14.54 21.70 -7.25
CA PHE A 322 15.49 22.10 -8.29
C PHE A 322 15.39 23.59 -8.66
N ALA A 323 14.20 24.20 -8.63
CA ALA A 323 14.03 25.63 -8.80
C ALA A 323 14.73 26.42 -7.68
N HIS A 324 14.53 26.02 -6.42
CA HIS A 324 15.26 26.61 -5.29
C HIS A 324 16.76 26.38 -5.38
N PHE A 325 17.19 25.19 -5.81
CA PHE A 325 18.61 24.90 -6.01
C PHE A 325 19.25 25.83 -7.05
N LEU A 326 18.60 26.06 -8.20
CA LEU A 326 19.05 27.01 -9.23
C LEU A 326 19.20 28.43 -8.65
N ILE A 327 18.21 28.89 -7.87
CA ILE A 327 18.25 30.21 -7.21
C ILE A 327 19.44 30.31 -6.26
N ILE A 328 19.68 29.28 -5.44
CA ILE A 328 20.79 29.25 -4.48
C ILE A 328 22.15 29.29 -5.19
N GLN A 329 22.32 28.49 -6.25
CA GLN A 329 23.57 28.48 -7.03
C GLN A 329 23.82 29.84 -7.70
N THR A 330 22.79 30.43 -8.30
CA THR A 330 22.90 31.75 -8.94
C THR A 330 23.21 32.86 -7.92
N THR A 331 22.57 32.82 -6.75
CA THR A 331 22.84 33.77 -5.66
C THR A 331 24.28 33.64 -5.16
N THR A 332 24.75 32.41 -4.99
CA THR A 332 26.13 32.12 -4.55
C THR A 332 27.15 32.58 -5.59
N LYS A 333 26.86 32.49 -6.89
CA LYS A 333 27.72 33.00 -7.97
C LYS A 333 27.86 34.53 -7.89
N ASN A 334 26.74 35.27 -7.80
CA ASN A 334 26.77 36.73 -7.78
C ASN A 334 27.54 37.27 -6.57
N GLN A 335 27.38 36.65 -5.40
CA GLN A 335 28.13 37.02 -4.19
C GLN A 335 29.64 36.82 -4.34
N LYS A 336 30.09 35.95 -5.24
CA LYS A 336 31.50 35.56 -5.39
C LYS A 336 32.24 36.25 -6.53
N TYR A 337 31.56 36.67 -7.60
CA TYR A 337 32.22 37.11 -8.84
C TYR A 337 31.78 38.48 -9.37
N ASP A 338 30.63 39.01 -8.93
CA ASP A 338 30.16 40.33 -9.37
C ASP A 338 30.55 41.37 -8.30
N GLU A 339 31.67 42.07 -8.51
CA GLU A 339 32.10 43.19 -7.65
C GLU A 339 31.15 44.39 -7.83
N GLY A 340 29.99 44.34 -7.18
CA GLY A 340 29.03 45.43 -7.21
C GLY A 340 27.70 45.11 -6.56
N HIS A 341 27.52 45.65 -5.34
CA HIS A 341 26.28 45.90 -4.59
C HIS A 341 26.04 44.97 -3.39
N GLU A 342 26.29 45.56 -2.23
CA GLU A 342 25.96 45.09 -0.88
C GLU A 342 24.47 44.70 -0.74
N GLY A 343 24.21 43.66 0.06
CA GLY A 343 22.99 43.54 0.87
C GLY A 343 21.68 43.17 0.16
N ASN A 344 21.33 41.88 0.20
CA ASN A 344 19.95 41.38 0.14
C ASN A 344 19.12 41.76 -1.10
N LEU A 345 19.63 41.46 -2.30
CA LEU A 345 18.81 41.43 -3.52
C LEU A 345 17.79 40.28 -3.43
N GLY A 346 16.51 40.57 -3.65
CA GLY A 346 15.49 39.52 -3.77
C GLY A 346 15.79 38.57 -4.93
N HIS A 347 15.44 37.29 -4.78
CA HIS A 347 15.75 36.22 -5.75
C HIS A 347 15.43 36.58 -7.21
N GLN A 348 14.35 37.33 -7.43
CA GLN A 348 13.96 37.80 -8.77
C GLN A 348 15.02 38.68 -9.44
N ARG A 349 15.68 39.59 -8.71
CA ARG A 349 16.72 40.48 -9.28
C ARG A 349 18.00 39.72 -9.61
N VAL A 350 18.35 38.72 -8.79
CA VAL A 350 19.50 37.81 -9.01
C VAL A 350 19.28 36.97 -10.27
N LEU A 351 18.07 36.45 -10.45
CA LEU A 351 17.69 35.71 -11.65
C LEU A 351 17.68 36.60 -12.90
N GLN A 352 17.19 37.84 -12.80
CA GLN A 352 17.22 38.81 -13.90
C GLN A 352 18.65 39.13 -14.36
N SER A 353 19.57 39.37 -13.43
CA SER A 353 20.96 39.72 -13.78
C SER A 353 21.70 38.58 -14.47
N ASN A 354 21.30 37.32 -14.24
CA ASN A 354 21.90 36.12 -14.85
C ASN A 354 21.03 35.49 -15.94
N LYS A 355 19.95 36.16 -16.36
CA LYS A 355 18.93 35.60 -17.25
C LYS A 355 19.54 35.02 -18.53
N GLU A 356 20.39 35.79 -19.21
CA GLU A 356 20.98 35.37 -20.48
C GLU A 356 21.85 34.11 -20.32
N SER A 357 22.68 34.06 -19.28
CA SER A 357 23.56 32.93 -19.00
C SER A 357 22.78 31.65 -18.69
N ILE A 358 21.73 31.75 -17.88
CA ILE A 358 20.88 30.60 -17.52
C ILE A 358 20.15 30.07 -18.75
N LEU A 359 19.66 30.94 -19.63
CA LEU A 359 18.99 30.54 -20.87
C LEU A 359 19.92 29.82 -21.85
N LYS A 360 21.17 30.29 -21.98
CA LYS A 360 22.17 29.61 -22.80
C LYS A 360 22.51 28.23 -22.25
N LEU A 361 22.67 28.10 -20.93
CA LEU A 361 22.89 26.81 -20.26
C LEU A 361 21.69 25.87 -20.43
N ALA A 362 20.47 26.39 -20.35
CA ALA A 362 19.24 25.62 -20.56
C ALA A 362 19.13 25.11 -22.01
N LYS A 363 19.48 25.95 -22.99
CA LYS A 363 19.55 25.55 -24.41
C LYS A 363 20.58 24.43 -24.63
N LEU A 364 21.78 24.58 -24.06
CA LEU A 364 22.82 23.55 -24.12
C LEU A 364 22.35 22.23 -23.50
N ALA A 365 21.69 22.30 -22.33
CA ALA A 365 21.16 21.13 -21.65
C ALA A 365 20.17 20.36 -22.52
N PHE A 366 19.25 21.06 -23.19
CA PHE A 366 18.27 20.47 -24.10
C PHE A 366 18.92 19.80 -25.32
N ILE A 367 19.80 20.51 -26.03
CA ILE A 367 20.49 19.98 -27.23
C ILE A 367 21.29 18.73 -26.88
N GLN A 368 22.04 18.76 -25.78
CA GLN A 368 22.87 17.63 -25.38
C GLN A 368 22.04 16.46 -24.84
N LEU A 369 20.87 16.72 -24.23
CA LEU A 369 19.92 15.68 -23.83
C LEU A 369 19.35 14.95 -25.05
N GLU A 370 18.98 15.68 -26.11
CA GLU A 370 18.49 15.08 -27.36
C GLU A 370 19.56 14.25 -28.09
N LYS A 371 20.83 14.69 -28.04
CA LYS A 371 21.97 13.93 -28.59
C LYS A 371 22.39 12.73 -27.71
N GLY A 372 21.82 12.59 -26.51
CA GLY A 372 22.24 11.57 -25.53
C GLY A 372 23.67 11.75 -25.01
N GLN A 373 24.21 12.97 -25.04
CA GLN A 373 25.58 13.29 -24.66
C GLN A 373 25.65 13.92 -23.26
N ILE A 374 26.56 13.40 -22.42
CA ILE A 374 26.81 13.90 -21.05
C ILE A 374 28.03 14.83 -21.00
N LEU A 375 29.00 14.61 -21.89
CA LEU A 375 30.21 15.41 -22.03
C LEU A 375 30.12 16.27 -23.30
N PHE A 376 30.50 17.53 -23.19
CA PHE A 376 30.52 18.51 -24.28
C PHE A 376 31.79 19.38 -24.22
N TYR A 377 32.14 20.04 -25.34
CA TYR A 377 33.39 20.79 -25.51
C TYR A 377 33.16 22.29 -25.71
N ALA A 378 34.25 23.02 -25.92
CA ALA A 378 34.22 24.45 -26.23
C ALA A 378 33.38 24.75 -27.49
N GLU A 379 33.46 23.88 -28.51
CA GLU A 379 32.69 24.05 -29.75
C GLU A 379 31.18 23.94 -29.49
N ASP A 380 30.75 23.00 -28.63
CA ASP A 380 29.34 22.83 -28.25
C ASP A 380 28.82 24.02 -27.42
N LEU A 381 29.70 24.67 -26.64
CA LEU A 381 29.39 25.89 -25.88
C LEU A 381 29.25 27.10 -26.81
N GLU A 382 30.17 27.25 -27.77
CA GLU A 382 30.17 28.30 -28.77
C GLU A 382 28.93 28.24 -29.66
N ASP A 383 28.52 27.03 -30.08
CA ASP A 383 27.27 26.77 -30.82
C ASP A 383 26.02 27.24 -30.05
N CYS A 384 26.10 27.27 -28.71
CA CYS A 384 25.05 27.76 -27.82
C CYS A 384 25.22 29.24 -27.42
N GLY A 385 26.23 29.93 -27.95
CA GLY A 385 26.56 31.33 -27.66
C GLY A 385 27.16 31.57 -26.27
N ILE A 386 27.76 30.53 -25.67
CA ILE A 386 28.43 30.59 -24.37
C ILE A 386 29.93 30.74 -24.61
N ASP A 387 30.53 31.79 -24.05
CA ASP A 387 31.98 31.95 -24.07
C ASP A 387 32.63 30.97 -23.09
N ALA A 388 33.51 30.11 -23.60
CA ALA A 388 34.25 29.11 -22.82
C ALA A 388 35.21 29.71 -21.77
N SER A 389 35.42 31.04 -21.79
CA SER A 389 36.15 31.81 -20.79
C SER A 389 35.26 32.47 -19.71
N ASP A 390 33.93 32.45 -19.87
CA ASP A 390 32.98 33.07 -18.95
C ASP A 390 32.85 32.27 -17.63
N ALA A 391 32.87 33.00 -16.50
CA ALA A 391 32.68 32.46 -15.15
C ALA A 391 31.31 31.77 -14.98
N THR A 392 30.33 32.04 -15.85
CA THR A 392 29.05 31.33 -15.91
C THR A 392 29.19 29.82 -16.09
N VAL A 393 30.19 29.36 -16.85
CA VAL A 393 30.48 27.93 -17.05
C VAL A 393 31.07 27.27 -15.78
N CYS A 394 31.52 28.09 -14.82
CA CYS A 394 32.09 27.68 -13.52
C CYS A 394 31.12 27.88 -12.34
N SER A 395 29.85 28.20 -12.59
CA SER A 395 28.88 28.73 -11.61
C SER A 395 28.21 27.70 -10.66
N GLY A 396 28.79 26.51 -10.45
CA GLY A 396 28.16 25.47 -9.59
C GLY A 396 27.00 24.71 -10.25
N MET A 397 26.48 25.21 -11.39
CA MET A 397 25.53 24.52 -12.27
C MET A 397 26.23 23.65 -13.34
N CYS A 398 27.38 24.12 -13.82
CA CYS A 398 28.32 23.37 -14.66
C CYS A 398 29.63 23.18 -13.90
N SER A 399 30.22 21.98 -14.01
CA SER A 399 31.56 21.74 -13.52
C SER A 399 32.55 21.86 -14.69
N GLN A 400 33.52 22.76 -14.57
CA GLN A 400 34.67 22.81 -15.46
C GLN A 400 35.64 21.67 -15.08
N ILE A 401 35.95 20.77 -16.02
CA ILE A 401 37.01 19.77 -15.81
C ILE A 401 38.30 20.32 -16.43
N PHE A 402 39.27 20.68 -15.59
CA PHE A 402 40.59 21.13 -16.02
C PHE A 402 41.47 19.96 -16.45
N LYS A 403 42.29 20.20 -17.48
CA LYS A 403 43.60 19.58 -17.63
C LYS A 403 44.61 20.67 -17.95
N GLU A 404 45.57 20.89 -17.05
CA GLU A 404 46.69 21.80 -17.27
C GLU A 404 48.01 21.01 -17.26
N GLU A 405 48.81 21.25 -18.30
CA GLU A 405 50.17 20.75 -18.62
C GLU A 405 50.26 19.32 -19.19
N SER A 406 51.02 19.03 -20.26
CA SER A 406 52.22 19.67 -20.82
C SER A 406 52.25 19.70 -22.38
N GLU A 407 52.81 20.77 -22.93
CA GLU A 407 53.38 21.00 -24.28
C GLU A 407 52.60 20.72 -25.58
N PHE A 408 51.43 20.04 -25.64
CA PHE A 408 50.88 19.67 -26.97
C PHE A 408 49.38 19.82 -27.29
N GLN A 409 48.49 20.33 -26.40
CA GLN A 409 47.20 21.01 -26.73
C GLN A 409 46.33 21.22 -25.48
N LEU A 410 45.82 22.44 -25.27
CA LEU A 410 44.84 22.80 -24.23
C LEU A 410 43.41 22.51 -24.75
N LYS A 411 42.76 21.43 -24.31
CA LYS A 411 41.32 21.20 -24.59
C LYS A 411 40.53 21.10 -23.28
N LYS A 412 39.56 22.00 -23.11
CA LYS A 412 38.63 22.03 -21.97
C LYS A 412 37.42 21.11 -22.27
N ILE A 413 37.00 20.30 -21.29
CA ILE A 413 35.77 19.48 -21.36
C ILE A 413 34.81 19.94 -20.28
N TYR A 414 33.52 19.95 -20.60
CA TYR A 414 32.45 20.41 -19.74
C TYR A 414 31.37 19.33 -19.56
N CYS A 415 30.75 19.32 -18.39
CA CYS A 415 29.55 18.53 -18.11
C CYS A 415 28.70 19.21 -17.02
N PHE A 416 27.43 18.82 -16.94
CA PHE A 416 26.62 19.15 -15.78
C PHE A 416 27.07 18.32 -14.56
N VAL A 417 26.88 18.85 -13.36
CA VAL A 417 27.24 18.15 -12.10
C VAL A 417 26.49 16.82 -11.98
N HIS A 418 25.26 16.75 -12.49
CA HIS A 418 24.45 15.54 -12.55
C HIS A 418 23.45 15.59 -13.72
N LEU A 419 23.06 14.43 -14.25
CA LEU A 419 22.10 14.32 -15.36
C LEU A 419 20.75 14.96 -15.02
N SER A 420 20.28 14.83 -13.77
CA SER A 420 19.03 15.46 -13.34
C SER A 420 19.03 17.00 -13.44
N ILE A 421 20.19 17.64 -13.33
CA ILE A 421 20.32 19.09 -13.53
C ILE A 421 20.19 19.42 -15.01
N GLN A 422 20.77 18.60 -15.88
CA GLN A 422 20.59 18.71 -17.33
C GLN A 422 19.13 18.51 -17.74
N GLU A 423 18.45 17.48 -17.21
CA GLU A 423 17.03 17.22 -17.48
C GLU A 423 16.12 18.36 -16.98
N PHE A 424 16.39 18.91 -15.80
CA PHE A 424 15.67 20.08 -15.27
C PHE A 424 15.85 21.34 -16.14
N LEU A 425 17.10 21.68 -16.49
CA LEU A 425 17.40 22.83 -17.34
C LEU A 425 16.85 22.67 -18.77
N ALA A 426 16.87 21.44 -19.31
CA ALA A 426 16.24 21.14 -20.58
C ALA A 426 14.71 21.34 -20.51
N ALA A 427 14.04 20.88 -19.46
CA ALA A 427 12.60 21.09 -19.27
C ALA A 427 12.27 22.59 -19.15
N PHE A 428 13.12 23.33 -18.45
CA PHE A 428 13.01 24.79 -18.35
C PHE A 428 13.17 25.48 -19.71
N HIS A 429 14.14 25.06 -20.54
CA HIS A 429 14.31 25.59 -21.90
C HIS A 429 13.06 25.39 -22.75
N VAL A 430 12.48 24.19 -22.74
CA VAL A 430 11.27 23.86 -23.51
C VAL A 430 10.08 24.72 -23.08
N PHE A 431 9.88 24.88 -21.77
CA PHE A 431 8.82 25.76 -21.26
C PHE A 431 9.10 27.23 -21.64
N TYR A 432 10.33 27.72 -21.51
CA TYR A 432 10.70 29.07 -21.90
C TYR A 432 10.48 29.34 -23.39
N SER A 433 10.87 28.42 -24.27
CA SER A 433 10.66 28.51 -25.72
C SER A 433 9.17 28.55 -26.06
N TYR A 434 8.33 27.79 -25.34
CA TYR A 434 6.88 27.87 -25.46
C TYR A 434 6.33 29.27 -25.10
N VAL A 435 6.71 29.81 -23.93
CA VAL A 435 6.25 31.14 -23.48
C VAL A 435 6.64 32.24 -24.48
N ASN A 436 7.83 32.13 -25.09
CA ASN A 436 8.35 33.12 -26.05
C ASN A 436 8.00 32.83 -27.52
N SER A 437 7.21 31.78 -27.80
CA SER A 437 6.83 31.37 -29.16
C SER A 437 8.02 31.02 -30.09
N ASP A 438 9.11 30.48 -29.54
CA ASP A 438 10.23 29.94 -30.32
C ASP A 438 9.91 28.52 -30.81
N MET A 439 9.23 28.45 -31.94
CA MET A 439 8.71 27.20 -32.50
C MET A 439 9.78 26.31 -33.14
N GLU A 440 10.95 26.85 -33.50
CA GLU A 440 12.03 26.05 -34.07
C GLU A 440 12.67 25.16 -32.99
N ALA A 441 12.82 25.70 -31.77
CA ALA A 441 13.30 24.94 -30.62
C ALA A 441 12.35 23.81 -30.18
N LEU A 442 11.05 23.92 -30.47
CA LEU A 442 10.04 22.91 -30.10
C LEU A 442 9.79 21.85 -31.19
N ARG A 443 10.35 22.03 -32.38
CA ARG A 443 10.08 21.21 -33.57
C ARG A 443 10.43 19.74 -33.38
N THR A 444 11.51 19.44 -32.67
CA THR A 444 11.99 18.06 -32.43
C THR A 444 11.10 17.27 -31.47
N LEU A 445 10.26 17.93 -30.68
CA LEU A 445 9.34 17.31 -29.72
C LEU A 445 7.95 17.00 -30.32
N VAL A 446 7.57 17.64 -31.42
CA VAL A 446 6.23 17.53 -32.05
C VAL A 446 6.35 16.86 -33.42
N THR A 447 6.67 15.57 -33.45
CA THR A 447 7.09 14.81 -34.65
C THR A 447 5.96 14.21 -35.50
N ARG A 448 4.67 14.38 -35.18
CA ARG A 448 3.58 13.81 -36.02
C ARG A 448 3.29 14.67 -37.26
N PRO A 449 3.41 14.13 -38.50
CA PRO A 449 3.23 14.89 -39.75
C PRO A 449 1.84 15.53 -39.90
N ALA A 450 0.80 14.87 -39.38
CA ALA A 450 -0.58 15.39 -39.41
C ALA A 450 -0.81 16.57 -38.44
N SER A 451 0.01 16.69 -37.38
CA SER A 451 -0.04 17.79 -36.42
C SER A 451 0.71 19.02 -36.93
N TRP A 452 1.82 18.83 -37.65
CA TRP A 452 2.67 19.93 -38.14
C TRP A 452 1.93 20.89 -39.09
N PHE A 453 1.01 20.37 -39.91
CA PHE A 453 0.19 21.21 -40.81
C PHE A 453 -0.76 22.15 -40.06
N CYS A 454 -1.10 21.87 -38.79
CA CYS A 454 -1.94 22.71 -37.95
C CYS A 454 -1.15 23.77 -37.14
N ILE A 455 0.18 23.67 -37.05
CA ILE A 455 1.06 24.48 -36.18
C ILE A 455 1.29 25.92 -36.68
N LYS A 456 0.83 26.29 -37.89
CA LYS A 456 0.77 27.70 -38.31
C LYS A 456 -0.16 28.57 -37.45
N ARG A 457 -1.00 27.96 -36.59
CA ARG A 457 -1.79 28.63 -35.54
C ARG A 457 -1.27 28.17 -34.17
N ARG A 458 -0.74 29.11 -33.38
CA ARG A 458 -0.22 29.00 -31.99
C ARG A 458 -0.48 27.65 -31.28
N LEU A 459 0.59 26.92 -30.96
CA LEU A 459 0.56 25.71 -30.13
C LEU A 459 0.03 26.04 -28.72
N SER A 460 -0.86 25.23 -28.16
CA SER A 460 -1.34 25.37 -26.77
C SER A 460 -0.44 24.60 -25.79
N LEU A 461 -0.38 25.03 -24.53
CA LEU A 461 0.39 24.35 -23.49
C LEU A 461 -0.09 22.89 -23.32
N TYR A 462 -1.41 22.67 -23.33
CA TYR A 462 -2.01 21.34 -23.35
C TYR A 462 -1.48 20.44 -24.47
N ALA A 463 -1.39 20.96 -25.70
CA ALA A 463 -0.90 20.19 -26.85
C ALA A 463 0.60 19.86 -26.71
N LEU A 464 1.40 20.78 -26.19
CA LEU A 464 2.82 20.56 -25.92
C LEU A 464 3.02 19.47 -24.84
N LEU A 465 2.35 19.60 -23.69
CA LEU A 465 2.50 18.67 -22.58
C LEU A 465 2.09 17.25 -22.99
N ASN A 466 0.98 17.10 -23.72
CA ASN A 466 0.56 15.77 -24.19
C ASN A 466 1.52 15.17 -25.23
N ALA A 467 2.09 15.99 -26.13
CA ALA A 467 3.09 15.51 -27.08
C ALA A 467 4.34 14.98 -26.37
N VAL A 468 4.77 15.63 -25.29
CA VAL A 468 5.90 15.17 -24.48
C VAL A 468 5.54 13.93 -23.66
N VAL A 469 4.32 13.83 -23.12
CA VAL A 469 3.82 12.60 -22.47
C VAL A 469 3.89 11.43 -23.44
N ASP A 470 3.37 11.56 -24.65
CA ASP A 470 3.42 10.51 -25.67
C ASP A 470 4.87 10.15 -26.05
N LYS A 471 5.74 11.15 -26.28
CA LYS A 471 7.16 10.92 -26.60
C LYS A 471 7.92 10.23 -25.47
N SER A 472 7.56 10.48 -24.21
CA SER A 472 8.16 9.79 -23.05
C SER A 472 7.80 8.31 -23.00
N LEU A 473 6.59 7.95 -23.45
CA LEU A 473 6.13 6.56 -23.53
C LEU A 473 6.76 5.80 -24.70
N GLU A 474 7.09 6.49 -25.80
CA GLU A 474 7.82 5.92 -26.95
C GLU A 474 9.30 5.63 -26.64
N SER A 475 9.87 6.24 -25.59
CA SER A 475 11.26 6.00 -25.21
C SER A 475 11.43 4.62 -24.57
N GLU A 476 12.17 3.71 -25.19
CA GLU A 476 12.41 2.34 -24.65
C GLU A 476 13.13 2.33 -23.28
N ASN A 477 14.04 3.29 -23.04
CA ASN A 477 14.89 3.34 -21.84
C ASN A 477 14.45 4.36 -20.77
N GLY A 478 13.42 5.17 -21.00
CA GLY A 478 12.89 6.12 -20.01
C GLY A 478 13.70 7.40 -19.82
N HIS A 479 14.62 7.72 -20.74
CA HIS A 479 15.49 8.91 -20.64
C HIS A 479 14.77 10.27 -20.60
N LEU A 480 13.46 10.30 -20.88
CA LEU A 480 12.63 11.52 -20.80
C LEU A 480 11.73 11.55 -19.56
N ASP A 481 11.75 10.53 -18.71
CA ASP A 481 10.79 10.41 -17.61
C ASP A 481 10.97 11.51 -16.56
N LEU A 482 12.21 11.78 -16.15
CA LEU A 482 12.50 12.83 -15.18
C LEU A 482 12.36 14.23 -15.79
N PHE A 483 12.73 14.38 -17.07
CA PHE A 483 12.46 15.57 -17.87
C PHE A 483 10.95 15.90 -17.92
N LEU A 484 10.08 14.91 -18.16
CA LEU A 484 8.63 15.10 -18.17
C LEU A 484 8.11 15.53 -16.79
N ARG A 485 8.58 14.89 -15.70
CA ARG A 485 8.21 15.29 -14.32
C ARG A 485 8.54 16.77 -14.08
N PHE A 486 9.76 17.21 -14.46
CA PHE A 486 10.15 18.61 -14.34
C PHE A 486 9.32 19.55 -15.23
N LEU A 487 9.00 19.16 -16.46
CA LEU A 487 8.20 19.99 -17.36
C LEU A 487 6.78 20.20 -16.81
N MET A 488 6.17 19.14 -16.27
CA MET A 488 4.86 19.20 -15.60
C MET A 488 4.92 20.10 -14.36
N GLY A 489 5.95 19.95 -13.53
CA GLY A 489 6.14 20.78 -12.34
C GLY A 489 6.43 22.26 -12.66
N ILE A 490 7.27 22.57 -13.66
CA ILE A 490 7.59 23.95 -14.08
C ILE A 490 6.34 24.64 -14.62
N SER A 491 5.44 23.87 -15.22
CA SER A 491 4.18 24.38 -15.74
C SER A 491 3.24 24.85 -14.63
N LEU A 492 3.42 24.47 -13.35
CA LEU A 492 2.63 25.02 -12.23
C LEU A 492 2.92 26.50 -12.00
N GLU A 493 1.87 27.30 -11.81
CA GLU A 493 1.97 28.74 -11.58
C GLU A 493 2.87 29.08 -10.37
N SER A 494 2.82 28.30 -9.28
CA SER A 494 3.67 28.50 -8.10
C SER A 494 5.17 28.32 -8.39
N ASN A 495 5.54 27.37 -9.24
CA ASN A 495 6.94 27.16 -9.64
C ASN A 495 7.38 28.18 -10.69
N GLN A 496 6.48 28.62 -11.57
CA GLN A 496 6.74 29.75 -12.47
C GLN A 496 7.03 31.03 -11.67
N GLU A 497 6.30 31.26 -10.58
CA GLU A 497 6.47 32.41 -9.70
C GLU A 497 7.83 32.44 -9.02
N LEU A 498 8.35 31.29 -8.58
CA LEU A 498 9.70 31.18 -8.02
C LEU A 498 10.78 31.58 -9.04
N LEU A 499 10.50 31.39 -10.33
CA LEU A 499 11.41 31.69 -11.45
C LEU A 499 11.12 33.06 -12.10
N HIS A 500 10.26 33.89 -11.48
CA HIS A 500 10.05 35.28 -11.89
C HIS A 500 11.38 36.02 -11.85
N GLY A 501 11.82 36.47 -13.01
CA GLY A 501 13.13 37.07 -13.22
C GLY A 501 13.83 36.51 -14.45
N ILE A 502 13.65 35.22 -14.75
CA ILE A 502 13.95 34.67 -16.09
C ILE A 502 12.68 34.68 -16.93
N LEU A 503 11.58 34.18 -16.36
CA LEU A 503 10.24 34.25 -16.97
C LEU A 503 9.69 35.68 -16.80
N SER A 504 9.19 36.26 -17.89
CA SER A 504 8.64 37.63 -17.91
C SER A 504 7.16 37.71 -17.49
N SER A 505 6.44 36.59 -17.54
CA SER A 505 5.03 36.50 -17.23
C SER A 505 4.66 35.07 -16.84
N THR A 506 3.78 34.92 -15.86
CA THR A 506 3.16 33.62 -15.53
C THR A 506 2.15 33.28 -16.63
N VAL A 507 2.25 32.08 -17.19
CA VAL A 507 1.24 31.56 -18.13
C VAL A 507 0.19 30.80 -17.33
N SER A 508 -1.09 31.15 -17.54
CA SER A 508 -2.20 30.41 -16.94
C SER A 508 -2.17 28.97 -17.46
N SER A 509 -1.96 28.04 -16.52
CA SER A 509 -1.68 26.65 -16.84
C SER A 509 -2.73 25.69 -16.29
N SER A 510 -3.57 26.16 -15.36
CA SER A 510 -4.54 25.30 -14.64
C SER A 510 -5.41 24.46 -15.57
N GLU A 511 -6.03 25.06 -16.60
CA GLU A 511 -6.90 24.31 -17.54
C GLU A 511 -6.10 23.29 -18.38
N SER A 512 -4.91 23.69 -18.83
CA SER A 512 -4.02 22.81 -19.61
C SER A 512 -3.51 21.65 -18.77
N LEU A 513 -3.11 21.89 -17.52
CA LEU A 513 -2.63 20.88 -16.58
C LEU A 513 -3.74 19.93 -16.15
N GLN A 514 -4.97 20.42 -15.93
CA GLN A 514 -6.12 19.55 -15.70
C GLN A 514 -6.43 18.68 -16.92
N GLY A 515 -6.36 19.25 -18.13
CA GLY A 515 -6.49 18.51 -19.37
C GLY A 515 -5.43 17.41 -19.50
N THR A 516 -4.15 17.74 -19.31
CA THR A 516 -3.04 16.78 -19.40
C THR A 516 -3.10 15.74 -18.29
N SER A 517 -3.51 16.11 -17.08
CA SER A 517 -3.73 15.16 -15.98
C SER A 517 -4.81 14.14 -16.34
N ARG A 518 -5.90 14.57 -16.99
CA ARG A 518 -6.92 13.65 -17.53
C ARG A 518 -6.34 12.73 -18.60
N HIS A 519 -5.54 13.26 -19.52
CA HIS A 519 -4.89 12.47 -20.56
C HIS A 519 -3.94 11.41 -19.97
N ILE A 520 -3.15 11.76 -18.96
CA ILE A 520 -2.30 10.83 -18.22
C ILE A 520 -3.15 9.73 -17.55
N LYS A 521 -4.24 10.12 -16.89
CA LYS A 521 -5.17 9.17 -16.24
C LYS A 521 -5.78 8.19 -17.25
N GLU A 522 -6.18 8.66 -18.44
CA GLU A 522 -6.70 7.81 -19.53
C GLU A 522 -5.65 6.80 -20.06
N LYS A 523 -4.37 7.20 -20.13
CA LYS A 523 -3.27 6.32 -20.53
C LYS A 523 -2.98 5.25 -19.46
N VAL A 524 -3.03 5.64 -18.18
CA VAL A 524 -2.84 4.71 -17.05
C VAL A 524 -4.05 3.77 -16.90
N SER A 525 -5.26 4.21 -17.24
CA SER A 525 -6.49 3.43 -17.09
C SER A 525 -6.64 2.28 -18.09
N GLY A 526 -5.82 2.24 -19.15
CA GLY A 526 -5.87 1.19 -20.17
C GLY A 526 -7.08 1.28 -21.10
N GLU A 527 -7.77 2.43 -21.15
CA GLU A 527 -8.86 2.67 -22.11
C GLU A 527 -8.34 2.92 -23.56
N THR A 528 -7.01 2.94 -23.75
CA THR A 528 -6.32 3.07 -25.04
C THR A 528 -5.91 1.72 -25.65
N SER A 529 -5.67 1.67 -26.96
CA SER A 529 -5.42 0.45 -27.74
C SER A 529 -4.17 -0.36 -27.36
N GLU A 530 -3.24 0.20 -26.57
CA GLU A 530 -2.06 -0.49 -26.05
C GLU A 530 -1.91 -0.22 -24.54
N PRO A 531 -1.81 -1.25 -23.68
CA PRO A 531 -1.66 -1.09 -22.24
C PRO A 531 -0.24 -0.60 -21.89
N VAL A 532 -0.15 0.49 -21.13
CA VAL A 532 1.11 1.02 -20.60
C VAL A 532 1.70 0.02 -19.58
N SER A 533 3.01 -0.26 -19.66
CA SER A 533 3.64 -1.17 -18.71
C SER A 533 3.50 -0.65 -17.27
N PRO A 534 3.39 -1.53 -16.25
CA PRO A 534 3.28 -1.12 -14.85
C PRO A 534 4.38 -0.15 -14.42
N GLU A 535 5.59 -0.28 -14.95
CA GLU A 535 6.75 0.58 -14.69
C GLU A 535 6.55 2.01 -15.23
N ARG A 536 5.93 2.15 -16.41
CA ARG A 536 5.66 3.45 -17.03
C ARG A 536 4.47 4.17 -16.44
N ALA A 537 3.48 3.41 -15.96
CA ALA A 537 2.35 3.97 -15.21
C ALA A 537 2.82 4.73 -13.96
N TRP A 538 3.87 4.28 -13.28
CA TRP A 538 4.42 5.00 -12.12
C TRP A 538 4.95 6.37 -12.46
N ASN A 539 5.75 6.50 -13.52
CA ASN A 539 6.30 7.80 -13.93
C ASN A 539 5.20 8.82 -14.24
N LEU A 540 4.15 8.35 -14.91
CA LEU A 540 2.97 9.15 -15.18
C LEU A 540 2.24 9.56 -13.90
N LEU A 541 2.11 8.68 -12.90
CA LEU A 541 1.54 9.02 -11.59
C LEU A 541 2.41 10.02 -10.81
N TYR A 542 3.74 9.94 -10.89
CA TYR A 542 4.62 10.95 -10.28
C TYR A 542 4.48 12.32 -10.94
N CYS A 543 4.16 12.38 -12.23
CA CYS A 543 3.82 13.65 -12.87
C CYS A 543 2.56 14.29 -12.26
N LEU A 544 1.58 13.48 -11.84
CA LEU A 544 0.37 13.96 -11.15
C LEU A 544 0.66 14.48 -9.74
N LEU A 545 1.67 13.91 -9.05
CA LEU A 545 2.15 14.41 -7.76
C LEU A 545 2.89 15.74 -7.90
N GLU A 546 3.69 15.92 -8.96
CA GLU A 546 4.38 17.18 -9.23
C GLU A 546 3.41 18.35 -9.43
N VAL A 547 2.21 18.09 -9.97
CA VAL A 547 1.15 19.10 -10.14
C VAL A 547 0.18 19.20 -8.95
N ASN A 548 0.44 18.46 -7.86
CA ASN A 548 -0.40 18.40 -6.66
C ASN A 548 -1.88 18.13 -6.96
N ASP A 549 -2.18 17.23 -7.90
CA ASP A 549 -3.56 16.92 -8.28
C ASP A 549 -4.27 16.13 -7.17
N THR A 550 -4.97 16.83 -6.27
CA THR A 550 -5.77 16.24 -5.18
C THR A 550 -7.03 15.53 -5.70
N SER A 551 -7.45 15.78 -6.96
CA SER A 551 -8.62 15.12 -7.55
C SER A 551 -8.45 13.62 -7.70
N LEU A 552 -7.21 13.10 -7.64
CA LEU A 552 -6.94 11.66 -7.66
C LEU A 552 -7.60 10.91 -6.49
N HIS A 553 -7.60 11.49 -5.28
CA HIS A 553 -8.28 10.88 -4.13
C HIS A 553 -9.80 10.87 -4.34
N GLU A 554 -10.37 12.01 -4.72
CA GLU A 554 -11.82 12.16 -4.95
C GLU A 554 -12.31 11.33 -6.14
N GLU A 555 -11.55 11.28 -7.23
CA GLU A 555 -11.87 10.49 -8.42
C GLU A 555 -11.67 9.00 -8.19
N LEU A 556 -10.65 8.56 -7.42
CA LEU A 556 -10.50 7.14 -7.06
C LEU A 556 -11.59 6.70 -6.08
N ASP A 557 -11.98 7.53 -5.11
CA ASP A 557 -13.15 7.28 -4.29
C ASP A 557 -14.43 7.20 -5.14
N ASN A 558 -14.57 8.09 -6.14
CA ASN A 558 -15.67 8.00 -7.11
C ASN A 558 -15.55 6.77 -8.02
N TYR A 559 -14.34 6.31 -8.34
CA TYR A 559 -14.07 5.13 -9.18
C TYR A 559 -14.40 3.84 -8.43
N VAL A 560 -14.03 3.76 -7.16
CA VAL A 560 -14.41 2.70 -6.22
C VAL A 560 -15.93 2.69 -6.04
N LYS A 561 -16.56 3.85 -5.82
CA LYS A 561 -18.03 3.99 -5.79
C LYS A 561 -18.70 3.60 -7.10
N SER A 562 -18.01 3.75 -8.25
CA SER A 562 -18.51 3.35 -9.57
C SER A 562 -18.37 1.85 -9.87
N ASN A 563 -17.76 1.08 -8.95
CA ASN A 563 -17.54 -0.38 -9.03
C ASN A 563 -16.83 -0.85 -10.33
N LYS A 564 -16.04 0.03 -10.96
CA LYS A 564 -15.22 -0.32 -12.12
C LYS A 564 -14.02 -1.17 -11.68
N ARG A 565 -13.63 -2.14 -12.51
CA ARG A 565 -12.52 -3.04 -12.22
C ARG A 565 -11.18 -2.29 -12.19
N LEU A 566 -10.51 -2.28 -11.05
CA LEU A 566 -9.20 -1.70 -10.84
C LEU A 566 -8.11 -2.66 -11.30
N SER A 567 -7.16 -2.17 -12.08
CA SER A 567 -5.93 -2.91 -12.40
C SER A 567 -5.02 -2.96 -11.17
N PRO A 568 -4.06 -3.90 -11.12
CA PRO A 568 -3.04 -3.92 -10.07
C PRO A 568 -2.19 -2.64 -10.01
N ALA A 569 -2.03 -1.95 -11.14
CA ALA A 569 -1.38 -0.64 -11.19
C ALA A 569 -2.23 0.42 -10.47
N HIS A 570 -3.56 0.44 -10.69
CA HIS A 570 -4.48 1.32 -9.95
C HIS A 570 -4.40 1.07 -8.44
N CYS A 571 -4.37 -0.20 -8.04
CA CYS A 571 -4.31 -0.56 -6.62
C CYS A 571 -3.00 -0.11 -5.97
N SER A 572 -1.88 -0.25 -6.69
CA SER A 572 -0.58 0.22 -6.19
C SER A 572 -0.54 1.75 -6.07
N ALA A 573 -1.09 2.45 -7.07
CA ALA A 573 -1.22 3.91 -7.05
C ALA A 573 -2.07 4.36 -5.85
N LEU A 574 -3.21 3.70 -5.64
CA LEU A 574 -4.10 3.97 -4.53
C LEU A 574 -3.41 3.74 -3.18
N ALA A 575 -2.70 2.63 -3.00
CA ALA A 575 -1.96 2.36 -1.78
C ALA A 575 -0.90 3.44 -1.48
N TYR A 576 -0.20 3.89 -2.52
CA TYR A 576 0.78 4.98 -2.42
C TYR A 576 0.11 6.29 -2.01
N ILE A 577 -0.99 6.63 -2.67
CA ILE A 577 -1.76 7.85 -2.44
C ILE A 577 -2.32 7.89 -1.01
N LEU A 578 -2.88 6.77 -0.54
CA LEU A 578 -3.34 6.60 0.83
C LEU A 578 -2.19 6.81 1.82
N LEU A 579 -1.03 6.19 1.58
CA LEU A 579 0.17 6.37 2.42
C LEU A 579 0.74 7.79 2.40
N ALA A 580 0.46 8.57 1.34
CA ALA A 580 0.90 9.97 1.23
C ALA A 580 -0.12 10.94 1.86
N SER A 581 -1.33 10.47 2.20
CA SER A 581 -2.31 11.25 2.93
C SER A 581 -1.88 11.42 4.38
N GLU A 582 -2.07 12.62 4.95
CA GLU A 582 -1.90 12.87 6.38
C GLU A 582 -3.09 12.33 7.20
N ASP A 583 -4.19 11.95 6.53
CA ASP A 583 -5.42 11.48 7.17
C ASP A 583 -5.37 9.99 7.53
N VAL A 584 -5.72 9.69 8.79
CA VAL A 584 -5.93 8.31 9.27
C VAL A 584 -7.25 7.79 8.73
N LYS A 585 -7.22 6.63 8.08
CA LYS A 585 -8.41 5.99 7.55
C LYS A 585 -9.06 5.09 8.60
N ASP A 586 -10.38 5.15 8.72
CA ASP A 586 -11.10 4.30 9.69
C ASP A 586 -11.02 2.82 9.31
N GLU A 587 -11.18 2.49 8.03
CA GLU A 587 -11.18 1.10 7.55
C GLU A 587 -10.55 0.95 6.16
N LEU A 588 -9.63 0.01 6.02
CA LEU A 588 -9.19 -0.56 4.74
C LEU A 588 -9.86 -1.91 4.54
N ASP A 589 -10.85 -1.96 3.66
CA ASP A 589 -11.50 -3.20 3.25
C ASP A 589 -11.19 -3.49 1.78
N VAL A 590 -10.34 -4.49 1.54
CA VAL A 590 -9.89 -4.82 0.18
C VAL A 590 -11.00 -5.35 -0.71
N ASP A 591 -12.09 -5.90 -0.15
CA ASP A 591 -13.19 -6.45 -0.95
C ASP A 591 -14.11 -5.37 -1.53
N LYS A 592 -14.07 -4.16 -0.95
CA LYS A 592 -14.75 -2.99 -1.55
C LYS A 592 -14.11 -2.57 -2.87
N TYR A 593 -12.90 -3.05 -3.17
CA TYR A 593 -12.18 -2.77 -4.40
C TYR A 593 -12.37 -3.91 -5.40
N ASN A 594 -13.09 -3.64 -6.50
CA ASN A 594 -13.22 -4.60 -7.60
C ASN A 594 -11.88 -4.78 -8.32
N THR A 595 -11.03 -5.70 -7.87
CA THR A 595 -9.70 -5.95 -8.43
C THR A 595 -9.31 -7.43 -8.38
N SER A 596 -8.19 -7.81 -9.01
CA SER A 596 -7.65 -9.18 -8.91
C SER A 596 -6.96 -9.42 -7.57
N SER A 597 -6.66 -10.67 -7.23
CA SER A 597 -5.85 -11.02 -6.04
C SER A 597 -4.53 -10.24 -5.98
N MET A 598 -3.83 -10.12 -7.12
CA MET A 598 -2.63 -9.29 -7.23
C MET A 598 -2.93 -7.80 -6.97
N GLY A 599 -4.09 -7.28 -7.35
CA GLY A 599 -4.49 -5.92 -7.00
C GLY A 599 -4.74 -5.73 -5.51
N ARG A 600 -5.42 -6.68 -4.85
CA ARG A 600 -5.64 -6.67 -3.40
C ARG A 600 -4.32 -6.67 -2.63
N GLU A 601 -3.38 -7.52 -3.04
CA GLU A 601 -2.03 -7.55 -2.46
C GLU A 601 -1.35 -6.17 -2.52
N ARG A 602 -1.51 -5.45 -3.64
CA ARG A 602 -0.92 -4.11 -3.83
C ARG A 602 -1.54 -3.03 -2.95
N LEU A 603 -2.70 -3.28 -2.32
CA LEU A 603 -3.34 -2.36 -1.36
C LEU A 603 -2.80 -2.50 0.06
N ILE A 604 -2.18 -3.62 0.40
CA ILE A 604 -1.69 -3.93 1.76
C ILE A 604 -0.81 -2.84 2.38
N PRO A 605 0.09 -2.13 1.65
CA PRO A 605 0.86 -1.03 2.23
C PRO A 605 0.03 0.00 2.98
N ALA A 606 -1.21 0.26 2.56
CA ALA A 606 -2.11 1.23 3.20
C ALA A 606 -2.53 0.84 4.63
N VAL A 607 -2.30 -0.41 5.06
CA VAL A 607 -2.59 -0.88 6.43
C VAL A 607 -1.97 0.01 7.52
N LYS A 608 -0.84 0.65 7.23
CA LYS A 608 -0.10 1.51 8.18
C LYS A 608 -0.87 2.75 8.63
N ILE A 609 -1.80 3.25 7.82
CA ILE A 609 -2.55 4.47 8.10
C ILE A 609 -4.00 4.18 8.54
N CYS A 610 -4.34 2.92 8.82
CA CYS A 610 -5.72 2.49 9.07
C CYS A 610 -5.95 2.05 10.52
N ARG A 611 -7.15 2.29 11.05
CA ARG A 611 -7.58 1.74 12.36
C ARG A 611 -8.03 0.30 12.25
N LYS A 612 -8.76 -0.02 11.17
CA LYS A 612 -9.26 -1.37 10.87
C LYS A 612 -8.74 -1.81 9.51
N ALA A 613 -8.26 -3.05 9.42
CA ALA A 613 -7.80 -3.63 8.16
C ALA A 613 -8.43 -5.00 7.94
N ARG A 614 -9.24 -5.09 6.89
CA ARG A 614 -9.85 -6.32 6.40
C ARG A 614 -9.11 -6.75 5.15
N LEU A 615 -8.12 -7.62 5.34
CA LEU A 615 -7.22 -8.17 4.34
C LEU A 615 -7.61 -9.62 4.00
N VAL A 616 -8.89 -9.84 3.71
CA VAL A 616 -9.43 -11.18 3.42
C VAL A 616 -9.05 -11.61 2.01
N ASP A 617 -8.62 -12.87 1.84
CA ASP A 617 -8.34 -13.47 0.51
C ASP A 617 -7.43 -12.57 -0.37
N CYS A 618 -6.32 -12.12 0.22
CA CYS A 618 -5.36 -11.20 -0.38
C CYS A 618 -4.13 -11.90 -0.96
N ASN A 619 -4.03 -13.24 -0.87
CA ASN A 619 -2.85 -14.02 -1.22
C ASN A 619 -1.58 -13.46 -0.56
N LEU A 620 -1.60 -13.39 0.78
CA LEU A 620 -0.50 -12.82 1.57
C LEU A 620 0.83 -13.54 1.30
N THR A 621 1.70 -12.88 0.54
CA THR A 621 3.08 -13.30 0.33
C THR A 621 3.95 -12.98 1.56
N GLU A 622 5.17 -13.53 1.61
CA GLU A 622 6.16 -13.17 2.64
C GLU A 622 6.41 -11.65 2.67
N THR A 623 6.48 -11.01 1.50
CA THR A 623 6.65 -9.55 1.38
C THR A 623 5.48 -8.77 1.95
N SER A 624 4.26 -9.21 1.66
CA SER A 624 3.05 -8.58 2.16
C SER A 624 2.90 -8.77 3.68
N SER A 625 3.32 -9.92 4.19
CA SER A 625 3.35 -10.22 5.62
C SER A 625 4.36 -9.36 6.37
N LYS A 626 5.53 -9.06 5.78
CA LYS A 626 6.48 -8.07 6.34
C LYS A 626 5.87 -6.68 6.47
N ILE A 627 5.04 -6.27 5.52
CA ILE A 627 4.38 -4.96 5.55
C ILE A 627 3.39 -4.91 6.71
N VAL A 628 2.54 -5.93 6.86
CA VAL A 628 1.60 -6.04 7.99
C VAL A 628 2.36 -6.08 9.32
N ALA A 629 3.42 -6.89 9.42
CA ALA A 629 4.28 -6.95 10.60
C ALA A 629 4.87 -5.59 10.96
N SER A 630 5.39 -4.86 9.98
CA SER A 630 5.94 -3.51 10.18
C SER A 630 4.89 -2.51 10.66
N ALA A 631 3.61 -2.69 10.27
CA ALA A 631 2.52 -1.87 10.75
C ALA A 631 2.13 -2.19 12.20
N LEU A 632 2.28 -3.45 12.63
CA LEU A 632 2.09 -3.85 14.03
C LEU A 632 3.25 -3.43 14.94
N GLN A 633 4.44 -3.28 14.36
CA GLN A 633 5.65 -2.87 15.07
C GLN A 633 5.80 -1.34 15.18
N ASP A 634 5.06 -0.56 14.40
CA ASP A 634 5.20 0.88 14.39
C ASP A 634 4.52 1.52 15.62
N PRO A 635 5.26 2.25 16.48
CA PRO A 635 4.67 2.95 17.63
C PRO A 635 3.59 3.97 17.25
N ASN A 636 3.65 4.52 16.03
CA ASN A 636 2.69 5.48 15.50
C ASN A 636 1.51 4.81 14.76
N SER A 637 1.47 3.47 14.72
CA SER A 637 0.35 2.75 14.12
C SER A 637 -0.96 3.01 14.84
N TYR A 638 -2.02 3.14 14.06
CA TYR A 638 -3.40 3.29 14.52
C TYR A 638 -4.18 1.96 14.52
N LEU A 639 -3.55 0.86 14.07
CA LEU A 639 -4.22 -0.41 13.81
C LEU A 639 -4.66 -1.10 15.10
N THR A 640 -5.97 -1.25 15.27
CA THR A 640 -6.61 -1.93 16.41
C THR A 640 -7.38 -3.18 16.01
N GLU A 641 -7.82 -3.29 14.76
CA GLU A 641 -8.55 -4.45 14.26
C GLU A 641 -7.91 -4.99 12.98
N LEU A 642 -7.56 -6.27 12.97
CA LEU A 642 -6.94 -6.93 11.83
C LEU A 642 -7.66 -8.23 11.50
N ASN A 643 -8.12 -8.34 10.26
CA ASN A 643 -8.71 -9.57 9.72
C ASN A 643 -7.87 -10.07 8.55
N LEU A 644 -7.22 -11.22 8.75
CA LEU A 644 -6.35 -11.92 7.78
C LEU A 644 -7.02 -13.18 7.21
N SER A 645 -8.31 -13.37 7.43
CA SER A 645 -9.02 -14.61 7.10
C SER A 645 -8.87 -15.00 5.63
N PHE A 646 -8.91 -16.30 5.34
CA PHE A 646 -8.80 -16.87 3.99
C PHE A 646 -7.46 -16.58 3.29
N ASN A 647 -6.39 -16.33 4.03
CA ASN A 647 -5.03 -16.27 3.50
C ASN A 647 -4.19 -17.44 3.99
N ASP A 648 -3.46 -18.09 3.10
CA ASP A 648 -2.47 -19.09 3.49
C ASP A 648 -1.25 -18.40 4.11
N LEU A 649 -1.08 -18.56 5.43
CA LEU A 649 -0.02 -17.86 6.17
C LEU A 649 1.29 -18.64 6.25
N GLN A 650 1.40 -19.85 5.68
CA GLN A 650 2.60 -20.69 5.80
C GLN A 650 3.91 -19.98 5.41
N HIS A 651 3.88 -19.04 4.46
CA HIS A 651 5.07 -18.34 3.98
C HIS A 651 5.30 -16.97 4.65
N GLY A 652 4.39 -16.51 5.51
CA GLY A 652 4.42 -15.18 6.14
C GLY A 652 4.22 -15.18 7.65
N GLU A 653 4.02 -16.36 8.24
CA GLU A 653 3.70 -16.58 9.65
C GLU A 653 4.75 -16.02 10.61
N GLU A 654 6.05 -16.16 10.29
CA GLU A 654 7.13 -15.67 11.15
C GLU A 654 7.09 -14.14 11.25
N GLN A 655 6.73 -13.46 10.18
CA GLN A 655 6.68 -12.00 10.14
C GLN A 655 5.45 -11.50 10.90
N ILE A 656 4.28 -12.09 10.64
CA ILE A 656 3.06 -11.76 11.41
C ILE A 656 3.30 -12.01 12.90
N ALA A 657 3.97 -13.11 13.25
CA ALA A 657 4.36 -13.45 14.60
C ALA A 657 5.22 -12.36 15.27
N GLN A 658 6.27 -11.91 14.59
CA GLN A 658 7.12 -10.81 15.06
C GLN A 658 6.34 -9.51 15.20
N GLY A 659 5.32 -9.28 14.36
CA GLY A 659 4.41 -8.15 14.47
C GLY A 659 3.55 -8.21 15.73
N LEU A 660 2.89 -9.35 15.96
CA LEU A 660 2.00 -9.57 17.09
C LEU A 660 2.74 -9.57 18.44
N ALA A 661 3.97 -10.06 18.49
CA ALA A 661 4.83 -10.06 19.68
C ALA A 661 5.44 -8.68 20.00
N SER A 662 5.20 -7.66 19.17
CA SER A 662 5.75 -6.33 19.37
C SER A 662 5.18 -5.64 20.62
N PRO A 663 6.00 -4.93 21.41
CA PRO A 663 5.50 -4.09 22.51
C PRO A 663 4.61 -2.93 22.01
N PHE A 664 4.66 -2.61 20.71
CA PHE A 664 3.88 -1.54 20.08
C PHE A 664 2.58 -2.03 19.44
N CYS A 665 2.29 -3.33 19.48
CA CYS A 665 1.06 -3.89 18.92
C CYS A 665 -0.17 -3.44 19.73
N LYS A 666 -1.09 -2.71 19.09
CA LYS A 666 -2.31 -2.14 19.70
C LYS A 666 -3.59 -2.93 19.35
N LEU A 667 -3.43 -4.14 18.79
CA LEU A 667 -4.57 -4.93 18.34
C LEU A 667 -5.48 -5.33 19.50
N THR A 668 -6.78 -5.05 19.33
CA THR A 668 -7.86 -5.49 20.21
C THR A 668 -8.68 -6.62 19.59
N ASN A 669 -8.69 -6.72 18.25
CA ASN A 669 -9.40 -7.76 17.52
C ASN A 669 -8.50 -8.37 16.43
N LEU A 670 -8.33 -9.68 16.45
CA LEU A 670 -7.59 -10.44 15.47
C LEU A 670 -8.46 -11.59 14.94
N ARG A 671 -8.68 -11.61 13.62
CA ARG A 671 -9.38 -12.70 12.92
C ARG A 671 -8.44 -13.37 11.93
N MET A 672 -8.31 -14.68 12.03
CA MET A 672 -7.45 -15.51 11.19
C MET A 672 -8.22 -16.76 10.74
N GLN A 673 -9.44 -16.60 10.24
CA GLN A 673 -10.26 -17.75 9.85
C GLN A 673 -9.70 -18.43 8.61
N ARG A 674 -9.67 -19.76 8.58
CA ARG A 674 -9.20 -20.54 7.41
C ARG A 674 -7.86 -20.03 6.85
N CYS A 675 -6.88 -19.86 7.75
CA CYS A 675 -5.56 -19.33 7.43
C CYS A 675 -4.47 -20.41 7.26
N ASN A 676 -4.86 -21.69 7.33
CA ASN A 676 -3.94 -22.83 7.27
C ASN A 676 -2.73 -22.62 8.20
N LEU A 677 -3.07 -22.27 9.45
CA LEU A 677 -2.10 -21.94 10.48
C LEU A 677 -1.10 -23.10 10.67
N THR A 678 0.01 -22.83 11.35
CA THR A 678 0.99 -23.85 11.76
C THR A 678 1.27 -23.74 13.27
N GLU A 679 2.04 -24.69 13.83
CA GLU A 679 2.46 -24.62 15.23
C GLU A 679 3.20 -23.31 15.55
N MET A 680 3.98 -22.80 14.58
CA MET A 680 4.70 -21.53 14.70
C MET A 680 3.72 -20.35 14.81
N SER A 681 2.68 -20.33 13.97
CA SER A 681 1.62 -19.32 14.05
C SER A 681 0.94 -19.33 15.42
N CYS A 682 0.67 -20.51 15.97
CA CYS A 682 0.03 -20.63 17.28
C CYS A 682 0.93 -20.19 18.44
N ARG A 683 2.22 -20.55 18.42
CA ARG A 683 3.19 -20.05 19.41
C ARG A 683 3.30 -18.53 19.39
N ALA A 684 3.17 -17.93 18.22
CA ALA A 684 3.19 -16.49 18.07
C ALA A 684 1.94 -15.80 18.61
N VAL A 685 0.75 -16.35 18.35
CA VAL A 685 -0.48 -15.85 18.97
C VAL A 685 -0.40 -16.01 20.50
N ALA A 686 0.10 -17.15 20.97
CA ALA A 686 0.30 -17.41 22.40
C ALA A 686 1.31 -16.44 23.04
N SER A 687 2.41 -16.09 22.35
CA SER A 687 3.36 -15.10 22.86
C SER A 687 2.77 -13.69 22.88
N ALA A 688 1.98 -13.32 21.87
CA ALA A 688 1.27 -12.04 21.81
C ALA A 688 0.23 -11.89 22.92
N LEU A 689 -0.45 -12.98 23.31
CA LEU A 689 -1.37 -12.99 24.45
C LEU A 689 -0.66 -12.81 25.80
N LYS A 690 0.60 -13.25 25.91
CA LYS A 690 1.43 -13.12 27.12
C LYS A 690 2.20 -11.80 27.19
N SER A 691 2.18 -10.98 26.15
CA SER A 691 2.92 -9.71 26.14
C SER A 691 2.31 -8.71 27.11
N ASP A 692 3.15 -7.95 27.83
CA ASP A 692 2.71 -6.87 28.72
C ASP A 692 1.93 -5.77 27.95
N SER A 693 2.24 -5.61 26.66
CA SER A 693 1.56 -4.66 25.76
C SER A 693 0.24 -5.17 25.21
N SER A 694 -0.12 -6.44 25.47
CA SER A 694 -1.27 -7.06 24.82
C SER A 694 -2.57 -6.32 25.14
N CYS A 695 -3.28 -5.96 24.07
CA CYS A 695 -4.59 -5.34 24.13
C CYS A 695 -5.68 -6.26 23.54
N LEU A 696 -5.32 -7.50 23.18
CA LEU A 696 -6.19 -8.40 22.42
C LEU A 696 -7.35 -8.90 23.28
N LYS A 697 -8.57 -8.57 22.86
CA LYS A 697 -9.84 -8.91 23.52
C LYS A 697 -10.65 -9.94 22.74
N VAL A 698 -10.54 -9.94 21.42
CA VAL A 698 -11.26 -10.85 20.52
C VAL A 698 -10.25 -11.58 19.66
N LEU A 699 -10.32 -12.91 19.69
CA LEU A 699 -9.52 -13.80 18.87
C LEU A 699 -10.43 -14.81 18.18
N ASP A 700 -10.37 -14.81 16.86
CA ASP A 700 -11.16 -15.71 16.02
C ASP A 700 -10.22 -16.51 15.12
N LEU A 701 -10.18 -17.82 15.38
CA LEU A 701 -9.37 -18.81 14.69
C LEU A 701 -10.23 -19.83 13.93
N SER A 702 -11.50 -19.50 13.67
CA SER A 702 -12.47 -20.42 13.10
C SER A 702 -12.01 -21.03 11.77
N ASN A 703 -12.46 -22.25 11.45
CA ASN A 703 -12.13 -22.96 10.21
C ASN A 703 -10.62 -23.26 10.02
N ASN A 704 -9.86 -23.39 11.11
CA ASN A 704 -8.48 -23.88 11.09
C ASN A 704 -8.37 -25.24 11.78
N ASP A 705 -7.51 -26.12 11.29
CA ASP A 705 -7.24 -27.42 11.91
C ASP A 705 -6.34 -27.23 13.15
N LEU A 706 -6.95 -27.09 14.33
CA LEU A 706 -6.24 -26.83 15.58
C LEU A 706 -5.96 -28.16 16.29
N GLN A 707 -4.86 -28.81 15.90
CA GLN A 707 -4.41 -30.03 16.58
C GLN A 707 -4.02 -29.77 18.04
N GLU A 708 -4.15 -30.80 18.88
CA GLU A 708 -3.96 -30.76 20.34
C GLU A 708 -2.74 -29.95 20.87
N PRO A 709 -1.51 -30.11 20.34
CA PRO A 709 -0.35 -29.34 20.85
C PRO A 709 -0.56 -27.83 20.77
N TRP A 710 -1.33 -27.37 19.79
CA TRP A 710 -1.58 -25.96 19.56
C TRP A 710 -2.53 -25.37 20.59
N LEU A 711 -3.62 -26.09 20.86
CA LEU A 711 -4.60 -25.67 21.85
C LEU A 711 -3.98 -25.60 23.23
N LYS A 712 -3.07 -26.52 23.57
CA LYS A 712 -2.29 -26.47 24.80
C LYS A 712 -1.46 -25.18 24.93
N HIS A 713 -0.77 -24.76 23.87
CA HIS A 713 0.00 -23.50 23.90
C HIS A 713 -0.89 -22.27 24.06
N LEU A 714 -2.03 -22.25 23.35
CA LEU A 714 -2.99 -21.15 23.41
C LEU A 714 -3.64 -21.05 24.81
N THR A 715 -4.13 -22.15 25.34
CA THR A 715 -4.78 -22.21 26.67
C THR A 715 -3.81 -21.83 27.80
N THR A 716 -2.55 -22.27 27.72
CA THR A 716 -1.49 -21.82 28.64
C THR A 716 -1.29 -20.31 28.59
N ALA A 717 -1.40 -19.68 27.41
CA ALA A 717 -1.30 -18.23 27.27
C ALA A 717 -2.52 -17.48 27.83
N MET A 718 -3.71 -18.05 27.69
CA MET A 718 -4.95 -17.48 28.22
C MET A 718 -5.03 -17.51 29.75
N GLN A 719 -4.24 -18.37 30.40
CA GLN A 719 -4.12 -18.44 31.86
C GLN A 719 -3.13 -17.43 32.44
N ASP A 720 -2.38 -16.71 31.61
CA ASP A 720 -1.47 -15.66 32.07
C ASP A 720 -2.25 -14.44 32.57
N GLU A 721 -1.84 -13.84 33.69
CA GLU A 721 -2.52 -12.67 34.30
C GLU A 721 -2.55 -11.44 33.38
N ARG A 722 -1.67 -11.39 32.39
CA ARG A 722 -1.60 -10.31 31.40
C ARG A 722 -2.57 -10.49 30.24
N CYS A 723 -3.13 -11.69 30.09
CA CYS A 723 -4.07 -11.98 29.01
C CYS A 723 -5.40 -11.27 29.23
N LYS A 724 -5.81 -10.43 28.27
CA LYS A 724 -7.07 -9.66 28.30
C LYS A 724 -8.14 -10.24 27.38
N LEU A 725 -7.98 -11.50 26.96
CA LEU A 725 -8.87 -12.11 25.98
C LEU A 725 -10.25 -12.36 26.60
N GLU A 726 -11.28 -11.75 26.01
CA GLU A 726 -12.67 -11.79 26.49
C GLU A 726 -13.55 -12.71 25.61
N ILE A 727 -13.23 -12.81 24.31
CA ILE A 727 -13.99 -13.57 23.31
C ILE A 727 -13.03 -14.47 22.53
N LEU A 728 -13.36 -15.77 22.49
CA LEU A 728 -12.63 -16.78 21.74
C LEU A 728 -13.58 -17.52 20.78
N GLU A 729 -13.31 -17.44 19.48
CA GLU A 729 -14.07 -18.13 18.45
C GLU A 729 -13.22 -19.24 17.81
N LEU A 730 -13.67 -20.49 18.00
CA LEU A 730 -13.06 -21.73 17.48
C LEU A 730 -14.09 -22.55 16.69
N TYR A 731 -14.93 -21.88 15.90
CA TYR A 731 -15.94 -22.53 15.07
C TYR A 731 -15.25 -23.44 14.04
N ASN A 732 -15.68 -24.69 13.91
CA ASN A 732 -15.16 -25.64 12.92
C ASN A 732 -13.63 -25.78 12.94
N CYS A 733 -13.07 -26.05 14.12
CA CYS A 733 -11.63 -26.16 14.34
C CYS A 733 -11.13 -27.60 14.48
N LYS A 734 -12.00 -28.60 14.26
CA LYS A 734 -11.77 -30.02 14.51
C LYS A 734 -11.39 -30.35 15.95
N LEU A 735 -11.93 -29.58 16.90
CA LEU A 735 -11.75 -29.85 18.32
C LEU A 735 -12.46 -31.14 18.72
N THR A 736 -11.92 -31.81 19.73
CA THR A 736 -12.47 -33.03 20.32
C THR A 736 -12.79 -32.82 21.80
N ASP A 737 -13.23 -33.88 22.50
CA ASP A 737 -13.44 -33.85 23.94
C ASP A 737 -12.16 -33.56 24.75
N GLN A 738 -10.99 -34.01 24.27
CA GLN A 738 -9.69 -33.69 24.87
C GLN A 738 -9.40 -32.19 24.82
N SER A 739 -9.78 -31.53 23.72
CA SER A 739 -9.66 -30.09 23.59
C SER A 739 -10.48 -29.34 24.65
N CYS A 740 -11.66 -29.88 25.00
CA CYS A 740 -12.48 -29.34 26.08
C CYS A 740 -11.82 -29.46 27.46
N GLU A 741 -10.96 -30.46 27.72
CA GLU A 741 -10.20 -30.55 28.97
C GLU A 741 -9.24 -29.35 29.13
N HIS A 742 -8.55 -28.99 28.04
CA HIS A 742 -7.67 -27.83 28.00
C HIS A 742 -8.45 -26.51 28.14
N LEU A 743 -9.57 -26.35 27.44
CA LEU A 743 -10.42 -25.16 27.57
C LEU A 743 -11.05 -25.05 28.96
N ALA A 744 -11.44 -26.17 29.56
CA ALA A 744 -11.95 -26.25 30.93
C ALA A 744 -10.91 -25.71 31.94
N SER A 745 -9.62 -25.95 31.70
CA SER A 745 -8.56 -25.38 32.54
C SER A 745 -8.46 -23.83 32.45
N VAL A 746 -8.83 -23.25 31.31
CA VAL A 746 -8.89 -21.78 31.15
C VAL A 746 -10.10 -21.20 31.87
N ILE A 747 -11.25 -21.87 31.79
CA ILE A 747 -12.49 -21.45 32.47
C ILE A 747 -12.31 -21.41 34.00
N ARG A 748 -11.60 -22.39 34.57
CA ARG A 748 -11.30 -22.45 36.02
C ARG A 748 -10.28 -21.41 36.48
N SER A 749 -9.53 -20.80 35.56
CA SER A 749 -8.43 -19.90 35.94
C SER A 749 -8.94 -18.53 36.39
N ALA A 750 -8.57 -18.10 37.59
CA ALA A 750 -8.93 -16.78 38.12
C ALA A 750 -8.42 -15.60 37.25
N SER A 751 -7.26 -15.80 36.61
CA SER A 751 -6.63 -14.85 35.69
C SER A 751 -7.37 -14.69 34.36
N SER A 752 -8.16 -15.69 33.95
CA SER A 752 -8.85 -15.68 32.66
C SER A 752 -9.86 -14.54 32.61
N CYS A 753 -9.86 -13.79 31.50
CA CYS A 753 -10.85 -12.75 31.21
C CYS A 753 -12.00 -13.26 30.34
N LEU A 754 -12.04 -14.56 30.03
CA LEU A 754 -12.93 -15.11 29.02
C LEU A 754 -14.40 -15.03 29.45
N THR A 755 -15.22 -14.42 28.59
CA THR A 755 -16.66 -14.24 28.80
C THR A 755 -17.53 -14.88 27.73
N GLU A 756 -16.99 -15.08 26.53
CA GLU A 756 -17.70 -15.73 25.41
C GLU A 756 -16.79 -16.74 24.72
N MET A 757 -17.36 -17.91 24.45
CA MET A 757 -16.69 -18.98 23.74
C MET A 757 -17.61 -19.59 22.69
N ASP A 758 -17.12 -19.65 21.45
CA ASP A 758 -17.79 -20.35 20.36
C ASP A 758 -17.00 -21.59 19.97
N LEU A 759 -17.54 -22.77 20.26
CA LEU A 759 -16.95 -24.07 19.92
C LEU A 759 -17.79 -24.83 18.91
N SER A 760 -18.66 -24.14 18.19
CA SER A 760 -19.63 -24.77 17.29
C SER A 760 -18.95 -25.54 16.15
N VAL A 761 -19.62 -26.58 15.64
CA VAL A 761 -19.14 -27.48 14.56
C VAL A 761 -17.83 -28.15 14.90
N ASN A 762 -17.71 -28.68 16.12
CA ASN A 762 -16.57 -29.48 16.52
C ASN A 762 -17.05 -30.85 17.04
N ASP A 763 -16.17 -31.84 17.06
CA ASP A 763 -16.51 -33.20 17.46
C ASP A 763 -16.33 -33.38 18.98
N LEU A 764 -17.00 -32.54 19.76
CA LEU A 764 -16.83 -32.48 21.22
C LEU A 764 -17.46 -33.67 21.94
N GLU A 765 -18.58 -34.18 21.41
CA GLU A 765 -19.37 -35.26 22.01
C GLU A 765 -19.81 -34.94 23.45
N ASP A 766 -20.47 -35.90 24.12
CA ASP A 766 -20.98 -35.68 25.48
C ASP A 766 -19.88 -35.52 26.53
N SER A 767 -18.71 -36.14 26.32
CA SER A 767 -17.55 -35.99 27.19
C SER A 767 -17.00 -34.55 27.15
N GLY A 768 -16.94 -33.91 25.98
CA GLY A 768 -16.51 -32.52 25.87
C GLY A 768 -17.43 -31.56 26.63
N ALA A 769 -18.75 -31.71 26.48
CA ALA A 769 -19.74 -30.93 27.24
C ALA A 769 -19.61 -31.16 28.76
N MET A 770 -19.31 -32.38 29.19
CA MET A 770 -19.06 -32.70 30.59
C MET A 770 -17.86 -31.94 31.18
N HIS A 771 -16.72 -31.92 30.47
CA HIS A 771 -15.53 -31.18 30.92
C HIS A 771 -15.80 -29.67 31.06
N LEU A 772 -16.50 -29.09 30.08
CA LEU A 772 -16.86 -27.67 30.10
C LEU A 772 -17.83 -27.38 31.25
N SER A 773 -18.85 -28.21 31.44
CA SER A 773 -19.82 -28.04 32.52
C SER A 773 -19.16 -28.10 33.90
N GLN A 774 -18.26 -29.06 34.13
CA GLN A 774 -17.50 -29.14 35.38
C GLN A 774 -16.67 -27.88 35.65
N ALA A 775 -16.12 -27.26 34.61
CA ALA A 775 -15.39 -26.01 34.75
C ALA A 775 -16.30 -24.80 35.02
N LEU A 776 -17.53 -24.79 34.50
CA LEU A 776 -18.50 -23.73 34.74
C LEU A 776 -19.02 -23.68 36.18
N LEU A 777 -18.83 -24.76 36.96
CA LEU A 777 -19.13 -24.80 38.39
C LEU A 777 -18.16 -23.98 39.24
N ASP A 778 -16.99 -23.65 38.70
CA ASP A 778 -15.96 -22.89 39.41
C ASP A 778 -16.37 -21.42 39.59
N ASP A 779 -16.19 -20.89 40.81
CA ASP A 779 -16.56 -19.52 41.17
C ASP A 779 -15.76 -18.46 40.39
N HIS A 780 -14.61 -18.84 39.84
CA HIS A 780 -13.79 -17.97 39.00
C HIS A 780 -14.28 -17.87 37.56
N SER A 781 -15.21 -18.74 37.13
CA SER A 781 -15.73 -18.73 35.77
C SER A 781 -16.42 -17.40 35.43
N LYS A 782 -15.94 -16.76 34.35
CA LYS A 782 -16.49 -15.49 33.84
C LYS A 782 -17.36 -15.68 32.60
N VAL A 783 -17.53 -16.92 32.13
CA VAL A 783 -18.26 -17.26 30.90
C VAL A 783 -19.74 -16.92 31.03
N LYS A 784 -20.23 -16.06 30.13
CA LYS A 784 -21.62 -15.61 30.02
C LYS A 784 -22.32 -16.19 28.80
N THR A 785 -21.56 -16.46 27.73
CA THR A 785 -22.05 -17.01 26.47
C THR A 785 -21.25 -18.25 26.13
N LEU A 786 -21.96 -19.37 25.92
CA LEU A 786 -21.37 -20.61 25.43
C LEU A 786 -22.16 -21.09 24.20
N LYS A 787 -21.48 -21.28 23.07
CA LYS A 787 -22.07 -21.79 21.84
C LYS A 787 -21.46 -23.15 21.51
N LEU A 788 -22.31 -24.16 21.43
CA LEU A 788 -21.98 -25.55 21.13
C LEU A 788 -22.87 -26.07 19.97
N TRP A 789 -23.13 -25.21 18.99
CA TRP A 789 -23.96 -25.58 17.84
C TRP A 789 -23.31 -26.72 17.05
N GLY A 790 -24.05 -27.76 16.68
CA GLY A 790 -23.52 -28.84 15.84
C GLY A 790 -22.31 -29.57 16.42
N CYS A 791 -22.30 -29.87 17.72
CA CYS A 791 -21.16 -30.46 18.44
C CYS A 791 -21.28 -31.98 18.73
N LYS A 792 -22.22 -32.66 18.05
CA LYS A 792 -22.58 -34.08 18.27
C LYS A 792 -23.02 -34.37 19.72
N LEU A 793 -23.71 -33.41 20.34
CA LEU A 793 -24.21 -33.55 21.71
C LEU A 793 -25.52 -34.33 21.74
N THR A 794 -25.75 -35.08 22.81
CA THR A 794 -27.00 -35.81 23.08
C THR A 794 -27.65 -35.33 24.38
N ASP A 795 -28.69 -36.02 24.85
CA ASP A 795 -29.33 -35.73 26.14
C ASP A 795 -28.38 -35.88 27.35
N GLN A 796 -27.30 -36.68 27.22
CA GLN A 796 -26.28 -36.81 28.24
C GLN A 796 -25.50 -35.50 28.45
N SER A 797 -25.26 -34.72 27.39
CA SER A 797 -24.69 -33.38 27.48
C SER A 797 -25.60 -32.44 28.28
N CYS A 798 -26.92 -32.51 28.07
CA CYS A 798 -27.87 -31.74 28.87
C CYS A 798 -27.78 -32.12 30.34
N ALA A 799 -27.76 -33.42 30.66
CA ALA A 799 -27.60 -33.90 32.04
C ALA A 799 -26.30 -33.38 32.69
N ALA A 800 -25.22 -33.31 31.93
CA ALA A 800 -23.95 -32.77 32.39
C ALA A 800 -24.01 -31.24 32.63
N LEU A 801 -24.73 -30.48 31.79
CA LEU A 801 -24.87 -29.02 31.89
C LEU A 801 -25.80 -28.55 33.02
N VAL A 802 -26.82 -29.34 33.39
CA VAL A 802 -27.82 -28.99 34.41
C VAL A 802 -27.19 -28.53 35.74
N PRO A 803 -26.20 -29.23 36.34
CA PRO A 803 -25.52 -28.77 37.55
C PRO A 803 -24.94 -27.36 37.43
N ALA A 804 -24.30 -27.04 36.29
CA ALA A 804 -23.72 -25.72 36.06
C ALA A 804 -24.79 -24.63 35.91
N LEU A 805 -25.92 -24.95 35.28
CA LEU A 805 -27.07 -24.03 35.17
C LEU A 805 -27.74 -23.78 36.52
N LYS A 806 -27.83 -24.79 37.39
CA LYS A 806 -28.37 -24.68 38.75
C LYS A 806 -27.37 -24.08 39.76
N CYS A 807 -26.14 -23.81 39.35
CA CYS A 807 -25.11 -23.26 40.23
C CYS A 807 -25.23 -21.73 40.36
N GLY A 808 -25.36 -21.23 41.59
CA GLY A 808 -25.50 -19.79 41.84
C GLY A 808 -24.27 -18.96 41.49
N SER A 809 -23.08 -19.56 41.40
CA SER A 809 -21.85 -18.88 40.98
C SER A 809 -21.69 -18.79 39.47
N SER A 810 -22.31 -19.70 38.71
CA SER A 810 -22.32 -19.67 37.24
C SER A 810 -22.82 -18.31 36.73
N ARG A 811 -22.15 -17.79 35.71
CA ARG A 811 -22.46 -16.51 35.06
C ARG A 811 -23.09 -16.70 33.68
N LEU A 812 -23.40 -17.94 33.31
CA LEU A 812 -23.94 -18.29 32.01
C LEU A 812 -25.35 -17.69 31.84
N THR A 813 -25.50 -16.87 30.81
CA THR A 813 -26.75 -16.17 30.46
C THR A 813 -27.25 -16.53 29.07
N LYS A 814 -26.36 -17.02 28.18
CA LYS A 814 -26.68 -17.40 26.81
C LYS A 814 -26.07 -18.76 26.50
N LEU A 815 -26.91 -19.69 26.04
CA LEU A 815 -26.51 -21.04 25.68
C LEU A 815 -27.11 -21.39 24.32
N ASN A 816 -26.25 -21.79 23.39
CA ASN A 816 -26.66 -22.31 22.09
C ASN A 816 -26.27 -23.79 21.98
N LEU A 817 -27.27 -24.66 21.88
CA LEU A 817 -27.11 -26.10 21.66
C LEU A 817 -27.78 -26.55 20.35
N SER A 818 -28.11 -25.62 19.45
CA SER A 818 -28.79 -25.92 18.19
C SER A 818 -28.03 -26.96 17.34
N ASP A 819 -28.71 -27.65 16.43
CA ASP A 819 -28.20 -28.74 15.58
C ASP A 819 -27.48 -29.88 16.35
N ASN A 820 -27.97 -30.22 17.53
CA ASN A 820 -27.53 -31.40 18.30
C ASN A 820 -28.67 -32.40 18.49
N GLU A 821 -28.35 -33.66 18.81
CA GLU A 821 -29.36 -34.71 18.95
C GLU A 821 -29.90 -34.83 20.39
N LEU A 822 -30.42 -33.72 20.93
CA LEU A 822 -30.83 -33.64 22.34
C LEU A 822 -32.16 -34.36 22.63
N HIS A 823 -33.08 -34.38 21.66
CA HIS A 823 -34.42 -34.94 21.79
C HIS A 823 -35.24 -34.30 22.94
N ASP A 824 -36.40 -34.86 23.24
CA ASP A 824 -37.26 -34.40 24.34
C ASP A 824 -36.62 -34.64 25.71
N SER A 825 -35.86 -35.74 25.89
CA SER A 825 -35.18 -36.04 27.16
C SER A 825 -34.18 -34.95 27.56
N GLY A 826 -33.35 -34.49 26.62
CA GLY A 826 -32.43 -33.39 26.85
C GLY A 826 -33.15 -32.06 27.13
N THR A 827 -34.25 -31.79 26.42
CA THR A 827 -35.06 -30.59 26.60
C THR A 827 -35.75 -30.56 27.97
N ASN A 828 -36.23 -31.70 28.46
CA ASN A 828 -36.84 -31.83 29.78
C ASN A 828 -35.83 -31.56 30.90
N LEU A 829 -34.60 -32.07 30.76
CA LEU A 829 -33.50 -31.78 31.69
C LEU A 829 -33.17 -30.30 31.74
N LEU A 830 -33.08 -29.64 30.58
CA LEU A 830 -32.84 -28.20 30.51
C LEU A 830 -34.01 -27.42 31.13
N SER A 831 -35.25 -27.86 30.92
CA SER A 831 -36.44 -27.24 31.50
C SER A 831 -36.43 -27.29 33.03
N ASP A 832 -36.02 -28.43 33.62
CA ASP A 832 -35.79 -28.55 35.07
C ASP A 832 -34.70 -27.59 35.58
N ALA A 833 -33.64 -27.35 34.80
CA ALA A 833 -32.65 -26.32 35.14
C ALA A 833 -33.19 -24.89 35.04
N LEU A 834 -33.99 -24.58 34.02
CA LEU A 834 -34.60 -23.27 33.82
C LEU A 834 -35.60 -22.91 34.93
N ALA A 835 -36.26 -23.89 35.52
CA ALA A 835 -37.17 -23.70 36.64
C ALA A 835 -36.46 -23.46 38.00
N ASP A 836 -35.14 -23.64 38.08
CA ASP A 836 -34.36 -23.41 39.31
C ASP A 836 -34.08 -21.91 39.53
N PRO A 837 -34.32 -21.36 40.73
CA PRO A 837 -34.13 -19.93 41.00
C PRO A 837 -32.71 -19.40 40.87
N ARG A 838 -31.71 -20.29 40.84
CA ARG A 838 -30.31 -19.91 40.67
C ARG A 838 -29.93 -19.81 39.20
N CYS A 839 -30.75 -20.34 38.28
CA CYS A 839 -30.49 -20.27 36.86
C CYS A 839 -30.54 -18.83 36.37
N LYS A 840 -29.46 -18.40 35.68
CA LYS A 840 -29.32 -17.04 35.14
C LYS A 840 -29.52 -16.98 33.63
N LEU A 841 -29.94 -18.07 33.01
CA LEU A 841 -30.08 -18.15 31.57
C LEU A 841 -31.21 -17.22 31.10
N GLU A 842 -30.88 -16.34 30.15
CA GLU A 842 -31.81 -15.40 29.53
C GLU A 842 -32.08 -15.77 28.05
N LYS A 843 -31.13 -16.47 27.41
CA LYS A 843 -31.25 -16.93 26.03
C LYS A 843 -30.88 -18.40 25.89
N LEU A 844 -31.78 -19.16 25.28
CA LEU A 844 -31.59 -20.57 24.96
C LEU A 844 -31.93 -20.83 23.50
N GLN A 845 -30.99 -21.45 22.78
CA GLN A 845 -31.18 -21.87 21.40
C GLN A 845 -31.13 -23.39 21.30
N LEU A 846 -32.21 -23.97 20.78
CA LEU A 846 -32.44 -25.41 20.60
C LEU A 846 -32.97 -25.68 19.19
N GLU A 847 -32.49 -24.94 18.20
CA GLU A 847 -32.92 -25.08 16.81
C GLU A 847 -32.46 -26.45 16.27
N ASN A 848 -33.30 -27.13 15.50
CA ASN A 848 -33.03 -28.46 14.95
C ASN A 848 -32.45 -29.47 15.96
N CYS A 849 -33.06 -29.56 17.16
CA CYS A 849 -32.60 -30.42 18.25
C CYS A 849 -33.39 -31.72 18.41
N LYS A 850 -34.22 -32.06 17.42
CA LYS A 850 -35.20 -33.17 17.47
C LYS A 850 -36.21 -33.05 18.63
N VAL A 851 -36.55 -31.82 19.01
CA VAL A 851 -37.55 -31.53 20.04
C VAL A 851 -38.96 -31.74 19.46
N THR A 852 -39.87 -32.33 20.22
CA THR A 852 -41.26 -32.56 19.81
C THR A 852 -42.25 -31.89 20.78
N ASP A 853 -43.55 -32.04 20.52
CA ASP A 853 -44.61 -31.58 21.43
C ASP A 853 -44.52 -32.18 22.86
N GLN A 854 -43.84 -33.30 23.03
CA GLN A 854 -43.80 -34.02 24.30
C GLN A 854 -43.05 -33.26 25.40
N SER A 855 -42.00 -32.51 25.05
CA SER A 855 -41.21 -31.71 25.99
C SER A 855 -41.77 -30.30 26.22
N CYS A 856 -42.73 -29.85 25.40
CA CYS A 856 -43.36 -28.53 25.57
C CYS A 856 -44.09 -28.37 26.90
N THR A 857 -44.51 -29.46 27.56
CA THR A 857 -45.13 -29.40 28.90
C THR A 857 -44.12 -28.92 29.93
N ASP A 858 -42.93 -29.55 29.95
CA ASP A 858 -41.86 -29.22 30.88
C ASP A 858 -41.29 -27.84 30.55
N LEU A 859 -41.08 -27.53 29.27
CA LEU A 859 -40.59 -26.23 28.83
C LEU A 859 -41.58 -25.10 29.18
N ALA A 860 -42.88 -25.32 28.95
CA ALA A 860 -43.92 -24.40 29.40
C ALA A 860 -43.80 -24.19 30.91
N SER A 861 -43.76 -25.27 31.72
CA SER A 861 -43.64 -25.18 33.18
C SER A 861 -42.44 -24.34 33.65
N ALA A 862 -41.31 -24.46 32.96
CA ALA A 862 -40.13 -23.68 33.26
C ALA A 862 -40.26 -22.20 32.91
N LEU A 863 -40.94 -21.86 31.80
CA LEU A 863 -41.11 -20.48 31.34
C LEU A 863 -41.98 -19.62 32.27
N TRP A 864 -43.01 -20.22 32.89
CA TRP A 864 -43.89 -19.48 33.81
C TRP A 864 -43.55 -19.65 35.29
N SER A 865 -42.46 -20.36 35.62
CA SER A 865 -41.89 -20.35 36.97
C SER A 865 -41.48 -18.92 37.35
N ASP A 866 -41.86 -18.47 38.56
CA ASP A 866 -41.53 -17.14 39.10
C ASP A 866 -40.03 -16.82 39.10
N SER A 867 -39.22 -17.86 39.00
CA SER A 867 -37.77 -17.79 39.09
C SER A 867 -37.07 -17.78 37.72
N SER A 868 -37.82 -17.98 36.63
CA SER A 868 -37.31 -17.97 35.27
C SER A 868 -36.86 -16.58 34.84
N ARG A 869 -35.69 -16.52 34.20
CA ARG A 869 -35.11 -15.29 33.64
C ARG A 869 -35.10 -15.28 32.11
N MET A 870 -35.74 -16.27 31.51
CA MET A 870 -35.75 -16.48 30.06
C MET A 870 -36.44 -15.32 29.34
N LYS A 871 -35.70 -14.71 28.40
CA LYS A 871 -36.18 -13.63 27.52
C LYS A 871 -36.25 -14.07 26.07
N GLU A 872 -35.31 -14.90 25.63
CA GLU A 872 -35.20 -15.36 24.24
C GLU A 872 -35.19 -16.90 24.17
N LEU A 873 -36.15 -17.47 23.45
CA LEU A 873 -36.24 -18.91 23.21
C LEU A 873 -36.34 -19.19 21.71
N MET A 874 -35.36 -19.92 21.19
CA MET A 874 -35.26 -20.27 19.77
C MET A 874 -35.44 -21.77 19.60
N LEU A 875 -36.52 -22.18 18.94
CA LEU A 875 -36.93 -23.57 18.75
C LEU A 875 -37.10 -23.92 17.27
N ARG A 876 -36.48 -23.15 16.36
CA ARG A 876 -36.64 -23.30 14.90
C ARG A 876 -36.37 -24.75 14.45
N ASN A 877 -37.07 -25.20 13.42
CA ASN A 877 -36.89 -26.51 12.78
C ASN A 877 -37.02 -27.72 13.74
N ASN A 878 -37.91 -27.62 14.73
CA ASN A 878 -38.30 -28.75 15.59
C ASN A 878 -39.71 -29.26 15.25
N GLN A 879 -40.13 -30.38 15.84
CA GLN A 879 -41.43 -31.01 15.53
C GLN A 879 -42.48 -30.70 16.61
N LEU A 880 -42.62 -29.43 16.96
CA LEU A 880 -43.49 -29.00 18.05
C LEU A 880 -44.98 -29.14 17.75
N LYS A 881 -45.38 -29.02 16.46
CA LYS A 881 -46.78 -29.08 16.02
C LYS A 881 -47.68 -28.05 16.75
N ASP A 882 -48.97 -28.07 16.45
CA ASP A 882 -49.95 -27.20 17.11
C ASP A 882 -50.09 -27.51 18.61
N SER A 883 -50.02 -28.79 19.01
CA SER A 883 -50.11 -29.22 20.41
C SER A 883 -49.01 -28.63 21.29
N GLY A 884 -47.77 -28.58 20.81
CA GLY A 884 -46.66 -27.99 21.53
C GLY A 884 -46.82 -26.47 21.72
N VAL A 885 -47.28 -25.76 20.68
CA VAL A 885 -47.50 -24.31 20.76
C VAL A 885 -48.70 -23.95 21.63
N GLU A 886 -49.76 -24.77 21.65
CA GLU A 886 -50.87 -24.62 22.60
C GLU A 886 -50.39 -24.69 24.06
N LEU A 887 -49.45 -25.58 24.37
CA LEU A 887 -48.86 -25.69 25.72
C LEU A 887 -47.97 -24.49 26.06
N LEU A 888 -47.10 -24.08 25.14
CA LEU A 888 -46.25 -22.90 25.34
C LEU A 888 -47.10 -21.62 25.51
N SER A 889 -48.19 -21.48 24.75
CA SER A 889 -49.09 -20.33 24.82
C SER A 889 -49.69 -20.15 26.22
N LYS A 890 -50.08 -21.25 26.88
CA LYS A 890 -50.58 -21.20 28.27
C LYS A 890 -49.54 -20.65 29.26
N ALA A 891 -48.26 -20.91 29.03
CA ALA A 891 -47.18 -20.36 29.85
C ALA A 891 -46.92 -18.87 29.55
N LEU A 892 -46.98 -18.46 28.29
CA LEU A 892 -46.77 -17.07 27.86
C LEU A 892 -47.88 -16.12 28.36
N GLU A 893 -49.07 -16.65 28.65
CA GLU A 893 -50.17 -15.88 29.25
C GLU A 893 -49.98 -15.60 30.75
N GLN A 894 -49.04 -16.28 31.41
CA GLN A 894 -48.83 -16.12 32.85
C GLN A 894 -48.11 -14.80 33.17
N PRO A 895 -48.48 -14.10 34.27
CA PRO A 895 -47.90 -12.79 34.62
C PRO A 895 -46.38 -12.78 34.86
N HIS A 896 -45.83 -13.93 35.24
CA HIS A 896 -44.43 -14.07 35.61
C HIS A 896 -43.52 -14.44 34.43
N CYS A 897 -44.09 -14.77 33.26
CA CYS A 897 -43.31 -15.10 32.08
C CYS A 897 -42.55 -13.87 31.56
N GLN A 898 -41.22 -14.00 31.41
CA GLN A 898 -40.34 -12.90 31.00
C GLN A 898 -40.01 -12.91 29.50
N LEU A 899 -40.60 -13.83 28.72
CA LEU A 899 -40.22 -14.07 27.34
C LEU A 899 -40.61 -12.90 26.41
N GLU A 900 -39.62 -12.35 25.72
CA GLU A 900 -39.72 -11.23 24.79
C GLU A 900 -39.57 -11.66 23.33
N THR A 901 -38.81 -12.73 23.08
CA THR A 901 -38.57 -13.28 21.74
C THR A 901 -38.85 -14.77 21.72
N LEU A 902 -39.71 -15.19 20.78
CA LEU A 902 -40.01 -16.58 20.51
C LEU A 902 -39.85 -16.88 19.02
N GLN A 903 -39.01 -17.86 18.69
CA GLN A 903 -38.78 -18.27 17.30
C GLN A 903 -39.21 -19.72 17.08
N LEU A 904 -40.19 -19.89 16.20
CA LEU A 904 -40.86 -21.16 15.90
C LEU A 904 -40.87 -21.43 14.38
N GLN A 905 -39.88 -20.92 13.64
CA GLN A 905 -39.75 -21.17 12.22
C GLN A 905 -39.71 -22.70 11.95
N GLY A 906 -40.41 -23.18 10.93
CA GLY A 906 -40.33 -24.59 10.52
C GLY A 906 -40.76 -25.60 11.58
N CYS A 907 -41.69 -25.23 12.48
CA CYS A 907 -42.13 -26.06 13.60
C CYS A 907 -43.35 -26.96 13.33
N GLN A 908 -43.74 -27.09 12.05
CA GLN A 908 -44.95 -27.81 11.59
C GLN A 908 -46.25 -27.21 12.14
N LEU A 909 -46.33 -25.88 12.18
CA LEU A 909 -47.47 -25.15 12.71
C LEU A 909 -48.54 -24.89 11.64
N THR A 910 -49.80 -24.84 12.05
CA THR A 910 -50.94 -24.47 11.20
C THR A 910 -51.67 -23.24 11.74
N ALA A 911 -52.77 -22.83 11.10
CA ALA A 911 -53.65 -21.78 11.61
C ALA A 911 -54.14 -22.01 13.06
N ARG A 912 -54.14 -23.27 13.54
CA ARG A 912 -54.55 -23.60 14.91
C ARG A 912 -53.54 -23.08 15.95
N SER A 913 -52.23 -23.12 15.66
CA SER A 913 -51.21 -22.46 16.49
C SER A 913 -51.43 -20.95 16.58
N CYS A 914 -51.86 -20.32 15.47
CA CYS A 914 -52.16 -18.89 15.46
C CYS A 914 -53.32 -18.53 16.39
N GLU A 915 -54.31 -19.41 16.58
CA GLU A 915 -55.41 -19.18 17.53
C GLU A 915 -54.88 -19.04 18.96
N ALA A 916 -54.02 -19.97 19.39
CA ALA A 916 -53.40 -19.96 20.71
C ALA A 916 -52.42 -18.78 20.88
N LEU A 917 -51.62 -18.45 19.86
CA LEU A 917 -50.74 -17.29 19.93
C LEU A 917 -51.53 -15.97 19.93
N SER A 918 -52.69 -15.92 19.28
CA SER A 918 -53.55 -14.75 19.32
C SER A 918 -54.14 -14.47 20.70
N THR A 919 -54.34 -15.48 21.56
CA THR A 919 -54.73 -15.25 22.96
C THR A 919 -53.57 -14.68 23.77
N VAL A 920 -52.35 -15.19 23.55
CA VAL A 920 -51.11 -14.65 24.14
C VAL A 920 -50.90 -13.18 23.79
N LEU A 921 -51.04 -12.83 22.51
CA LEU A 921 -50.79 -11.46 22.02
C LEU A 921 -51.81 -10.44 22.56
N ARG A 922 -53.00 -10.88 22.95
CA ARG A 922 -54.03 -10.03 23.59
C ARG A 922 -53.89 -9.93 25.11
N SER A 923 -53.06 -10.77 25.72
CA SER A 923 -52.89 -10.80 27.17
C SER A 923 -51.97 -9.67 27.64
N ASP A 924 -52.43 -8.86 28.61
CA ASP A 924 -51.63 -7.82 29.24
C ASP A 924 -50.36 -8.36 29.94
N SER A 925 -50.41 -9.62 30.37
CA SER A 925 -49.30 -10.35 30.99
C SER A 925 -48.16 -10.65 30.02
N SER A 926 -48.47 -10.80 28.73
CA SER A 926 -47.46 -11.18 27.74
C SER A 926 -46.41 -10.08 27.57
N ARG A 927 -45.14 -10.47 27.48
CA ARG A 927 -44.00 -9.59 27.21
C ARG A 927 -43.46 -9.71 25.79
N LEU A 928 -44.13 -10.52 24.96
CA LEU A 928 -43.63 -10.86 23.63
C LEU A 928 -43.59 -9.63 22.71
N THR A 929 -42.38 -9.31 22.24
CA THR A 929 -42.11 -8.21 21.29
C THR A 929 -41.67 -8.72 19.93
N GLU A 930 -41.11 -9.94 19.85
CA GLU A 930 -40.68 -10.56 18.60
C GLU A 930 -41.21 -11.99 18.49
N LEU A 931 -41.85 -12.27 17.36
CA LEU A 931 -42.40 -13.58 17.03
C LEU A 931 -42.04 -13.95 15.60
N ASP A 932 -41.41 -15.11 15.45
CA ASP A 932 -41.08 -15.69 14.16
C ASP A 932 -41.83 -17.02 13.97
N LEU A 933 -42.70 -17.03 12.95
CA LEU A 933 -43.50 -18.18 12.56
C LEU A 933 -43.20 -18.62 11.12
N SER A 934 -42.07 -18.19 10.56
CA SER A 934 -41.71 -18.44 9.17
C SER A 934 -41.67 -19.94 8.82
N ASP A 935 -41.82 -20.28 7.54
CA ASP A 935 -41.78 -21.65 7.02
C ASP A 935 -42.75 -22.62 7.73
N ASN A 936 -43.93 -22.12 8.10
CA ASN A 936 -45.04 -22.92 8.64
C ASN A 936 -46.29 -22.81 7.75
N ASP A 937 -47.14 -23.83 7.77
CA ASP A 937 -48.35 -23.90 6.93
C ASP A 937 -49.53 -23.13 7.54
N LEU A 938 -49.31 -21.85 7.87
CA LEU A 938 -50.30 -21.00 8.55
C LEU A 938 -51.48 -20.65 7.64
N LEU A 939 -51.22 -20.45 6.35
CA LEU A 939 -52.19 -20.02 5.34
C LEU A 939 -52.84 -18.67 5.71
N ASP A 940 -53.74 -18.17 4.85
CA ASP A 940 -54.45 -16.91 5.12
C ASP A 940 -55.25 -16.92 6.45
N PRO A 941 -55.98 -17.99 6.84
CA PRO A 941 -56.72 -18.02 8.10
C PRO A 941 -55.85 -17.81 9.35
N GLY A 942 -54.62 -18.34 9.36
CA GLY A 942 -53.69 -18.12 10.47
C GLY A 942 -53.32 -16.65 10.65
N VAL A 943 -53.10 -15.93 9.55
CA VAL A 943 -52.80 -14.48 9.58
C VAL A 943 -54.03 -13.65 9.92
N GLU A 944 -55.24 -14.08 9.51
CA GLU A 944 -56.49 -13.44 9.94
C GLU A 944 -56.65 -13.47 11.48
N LEU A 945 -56.37 -14.62 12.10
CA LEU A 945 -56.40 -14.79 13.56
C LEU A 945 -55.37 -13.91 14.27
N LEU A 946 -54.12 -13.87 13.76
CA LEU A 946 -53.07 -13.01 14.31
C LEU A 946 -53.40 -11.53 14.14
N SER A 947 -53.92 -11.13 12.97
CA SER A 947 -54.25 -9.73 12.69
C SER A 947 -55.27 -9.17 13.68
N ALA A 948 -56.26 -9.96 14.08
CA ALA A 948 -57.22 -9.57 15.10
C ALA A 948 -56.58 -9.35 16.49
N ALA A 949 -55.44 -10.00 16.79
CA ALA A 949 -54.70 -9.79 18.03
C ALA A 949 -53.73 -8.61 17.91
N LEU A 950 -53.13 -8.38 16.74
CA LEU A 950 -52.22 -7.26 16.49
C LEU A 950 -52.93 -5.89 16.50
N ASP A 951 -54.25 -5.88 16.30
CA ASP A 951 -55.09 -4.68 16.41
C ASP A 951 -55.49 -4.35 17.85
N ASP A 952 -55.21 -5.25 18.79
CA ASP A 952 -55.54 -5.07 20.20
C ASP A 952 -54.61 -4.06 20.89
N PRO A 953 -55.12 -3.11 21.70
CA PRO A 953 -54.31 -2.14 22.42
C PRO A 953 -53.28 -2.74 23.40
N GLY A 954 -53.54 -3.95 23.92
CA GLY A 954 -52.65 -4.68 24.83
C GLY A 954 -51.47 -5.36 24.13
N CYS A 955 -51.51 -5.49 22.80
CA CYS A 955 -50.48 -6.17 22.03
C CYS A 955 -49.16 -5.40 22.03
N LYS A 956 -48.08 -6.08 22.46
CA LYS A 956 -46.73 -5.50 22.58
C LYS A 956 -45.81 -5.85 21.40
N LEU A 957 -46.30 -6.62 20.42
CA LEU A 957 -45.49 -7.15 19.33
C LEU A 957 -44.99 -6.05 18.38
N GLU A 958 -43.68 -6.00 18.19
CA GLU A 958 -42.99 -5.02 17.34
C GLU A 958 -42.41 -5.66 16.07
N LYS A 959 -42.07 -6.96 16.14
CA LYS A 959 -41.50 -7.71 15.03
C LYS A 959 -42.28 -9.00 14.78
N LEU A 960 -42.70 -9.17 13.53
CA LEU A 960 -43.40 -10.37 13.09
C LEU A 960 -42.77 -10.90 11.80
N GLN A 961 -42.34 -12.16 11.83
CA GLN A 961 -41.81 -12.87 10.67
C GLN A 961 -42.76 -13.98 10.23
N LEU A 962 -43.17 -13.92 8.96
CA LEU A 962 -44.11 -14.82 8.30
C LEU A 962 -43.58 -15.23 6.92
N GLN A 963 -42.25 -15.32 6.77
CA GLN A 963 -41.64 -15.75 5.52
C GLN A 963 -42.10 -17.18 5.20
N GLY A 964 -42.40 -17.52 3.95
CA GLY A 964 -42.66 -18.93 3.59
C GLY A 964 -43.95 -19.54 4.16
N CYS A 965 -44.90 -18.72 4.64
CA CYS A 965 -46.10 -19.20 5.33
C CYS A 965 -47.30 -19.57 4.43
N LYS A 966 -47.06 -19.70 3.11
CA LYS A 966 -48.09 -19.97 2.07
C LYS A 966 -49.22 -18.93 2.06
N LEU A 967 -48.88 -17.66 2.28
CA LEU A 967 -49.81 -16.54 2.32
C LEU A 967 -50.14 -16.04 0.91
N THR A 968 -51.34 -15.47 0.75
CA THR A 968 -51.77 -14.86 -0.52
C THR A 968 -52.08 -13.37 -0.35
N ALA A 969 -52.53 -12.73 -1.44
CA ALA A 969 -53.03 -11.36 -1.42
C ALA A 969 -54.15 -11.11 -0.37
N ARG A 970 -54.83 -12.15 0.11
CA ARG A 970 -55.87 -12.06 1.14
C ARG A 970 -55.29 -11.69 2.51
N SER A 971 -54.18 -12.31 2.92
CA SER A 971 -53.45 -11.93 4.15
C SER A 971 -53.01 -10.46 4.15
N CYS A 972 -52.66 -9.91 2.99
CA CYS A 972 -52.30 -8.49 2.88
C CYS A 972 -53.47 -7.56 3.19
N GLU A 973 -54.73 -7.99 3.05
CA GLU A 973 -55.90 -7.17 3.37
C GLU A 973 -56.01 -6.96 4.89
N THR A 974 -55.94 -8.03 5.68
CA THR A 974 -56.01 -7.95 7.14
C THR A 974 -54.76 -7.26 7.72
N LEU A 975 -53.56 -7.59 7.25
CA LEU A 975 -52.34 -6.89 7.69
C LEU A 975 -52.37 -5.40 7.34
N SER A 976 -52.97 -5.01 6.20
CA SER A 976 -53.15 -3.59 5.87
C SER A 976 -54.07 -2.86 6.84
N THR A 977 -55.04 -3.55 7.46
CA THR A 977 -55.88 -2.94 8.51
C THR A 977 -55.08 -2.71 9.79
N VAL A 978 -54.30 -3.71 10.22
CA VAL A 978 -53.40 -3.63 11.38
C VAL A 978 -52.40 -2.49 11.22
N LEU A 979 -51.76 -2.36 10.06
CA LEU A 979 -50.75 -1.31 9.80
C LEU A 979 -51.31 0.12 9.85
N ARG A 980 -52.64 0.30 9.71
CA ARG A 980 -53.32 1.61 9.84
C ARG A 980 -53.86 1.87 11.24
N SER A 981 -53.84 0.86 12.09
CA SER A 981 -54.37 0.96 13.45
C SER A 981 -53.47 1.79 14.34
N VAL A 982 -54.09 2.50 15.29
CA VAL A 982 -53.37 3.26 16.32
C VAL A 982 -52.76 2.32 17.36
N SER A 983 -53.41 1.19 17.61
CA SER A 983 -53.00 0.17 18.58
C SER A 983 -51.75 -0.57 18.14
N SER A 984 -51.53 -0.71 16.82
CA SER A 984 -50.40 -1.48 16.30
C SER A 984 -49.05 -0.87 16.71
N ARG A 985 -48.17 -1.75 17.17
CA ARG A 985 -46.77 -1.46 17.53
C ARG A 985 -45.77 -2.03 16.53
N LEU A 986 -46.25 -2.64 15.45
CA LEU A 986 -45.41 -3.34 14.49
C LEU A 986 -44.46 -2.37 13.76
N THR A 987 -43.16 -2.58 13.94
CA THR A 987 -42.09 -1.84 13.28
C THR A 987 -41.36 -2.66 12.23
N GLU A 988 -41.36 -3.99 12.36
CA GLU A 988 -40.74 -4.89 11.38
C GLU A 988 -41.71 -6.00 10.96
N LEU A 989 -41.85 -6.19 9.65
CA LEU A 989 -42.70 -7.22 9.06
C LEU A 989 -41.97 -7.92 7.93
N ASP A 990 -41.84 -9.24 8.04
CA ASP A 990 -41.33 -10.09 6.96
C ASP A 990 -42.45 -10.95 6.37
N LEU A 991 -42.71 -10.77 5.07
CA LEU A 991 -43.67 -11.55 4.30
C LEU A 991 -43.01 -12.23 3.08
N SER A 992 -41.69 -12.35 3.09
CA SER A 992 -40.92 -12.91 1.98
C SER A 992 -41.38 -14.33 1.64
N ASP A 993 -41.11 -14.79 0.42
CA ASP A 993 -41.40 -16.16 -0.03
C ASP A 993 -42.89 -16.57 0.12
N ASN A 994 -43.80 -15.65 -0.22
CA ASN A 994 -45.25 -15.86 -0.21
C ASN A 994 -45.89 -15.39 -1.53
N ASP A 995 -46.99 -15.98 -1.99
CA ASP A 995 -47.66 -15.59 -3.26
C ASP A 995 -48.61 -14.40 -3.07
N LEU A 996 -48.05 -13.26 -2.62
CA LEU A 996 -48.82 -12.05 -2.32
C LEU A 996 -49.33 -11.35 -3.58
N ARG A 997 -48.58 -11.48 -4.69
CA ARG A 997 -48.83 -10.84 -6.00
C ARG A 997 -48.95 -9.32 -5.92
N ASP A 998 -49.14 -8.70 -7.08
CA ASP A 998 -49.28 -7.25 -7.17
C ASP A 998 -50.48 -6.69 -6.40
N SER A 999 -51.58 -7.44 -6.31
CA SER A 999 -52.79 -7.02 -5.60
C SER A 999 -52.57 -6.92 -4.09
N GLY A 1000 -51.85 -7.86 -3.49
CA GLY A 1000 -51.52 -7.83 -2.06
C GLY A 1000 -50.61 -6.67 -1.70
N VAL A 1001 -49.52 -6.48 -2.46
CA VAL A 1001 -48.57 -5.39 -2.19
C VAL A 1001 -49.16 -4.02 -2.46
N LYS A 1002 -50.12 -3.89 -3.38
CA LYS A 1002 -50.87 -2.65 -3.57
C LYS A 1002 -51.65 -2.25 -2.32
N ARG A 1003 -52.23 -3.22 -1.59
CA ARG A 1003 -52.95 -2.97 -0.32
C ARG A 1003 -51.98 -2.54 0.78
N LEU A 1004 -50.88 -3.27 0.96
CA LEU A 1004 -49.82 -2.91 1.92
C LEU A 1004 -49.26 -1.51 1.63
N SER A 1005 -48.98 -1.20 0.37
CA SER A 1005 -48.51 0.11 -0.07
C SER A 1005 -49.49 1.23 0.28
N ALA A 1006 -50.79 0.97 0.22
CA ALA A 1006 -51.79 1.95 0.62
C ALA A 1006 -51.82 2.13 2.15
N ALA A 1007 -51.51 1.09 2.93
CA ALA A 1007 -51.41 1.17 4.39
C ALA A 1007 -50.15 1.93 4.83
N LEU A 1008 -49.02 1.71 4.14
CA LEU A 1008 -47.79 2.47 4.36
C LEU A 1008 -47.97 3.98 4.14
N GLN A 1009 -48.91 4.41 3.29
CA GLN A 1009 -49.20 5.85 3.10
C GLN A 1009 -49.96 6.48 4.27
N ASP A 1010 -50.49 5.66 5.19
CA ASP A 1010 -51.20 6.17 6.36
C ASP A 1010 -50.18 6.75 7.37
N PRO A 1011 -50.36 8.00 7.84
CA PRO A 1011 -49.45 8.62 8.81
C PRO A 1011 -49.34 7.88 10.14
N ARG A 1012 -50.27 6.96 10.44
CA ARG A 1012 -50.25 6.14 11.66
C ARG A 1012 -49.37 4.89 11.53
N CYS A 1013 -48.94 4.55 10.32
CA CYS A 1013 -48.14 3.36 10.07
C CYS A 1013 -46.70 3.55 10.57
N LYS A 1014 -46.34 2.82 11.63
CA LYS A 1014 -45.01 2.88 12.30
C LYS A 1014 -43.96 1.95 11.69
N LEU A 1015 -44.29 1.27 10.58
CA LEU A 1015 -43.44 0.23 10.02
C LEU A 1015 -42.13 0.82 9.47
N GLN A 1016 -41.01 0.35 10.02
CA GLN A 1016 -39.66 0.78 9.66
C GLN A 1016 -38.97 -0.16 8.69
N LYS A 1017 -39.30 -1.46 8.75
CA LYS A 1017 -38.71 -2.49 7.90
C LYS A 1017 -39.80 -3.38 7.32
N LEU A 1018 -39.76 -3.53 6.00
CA LEU A 1018 -40.64 -4.43 5.25
C LEU A 1018 -39.82 -5.32 4.32
N GLN A 1019 -39.97 -6.64 4.47
CA GLN A 1019 -39.34 -7.60 3.56
C GLN A 1019 -40.43 -8.27 2.70
N LEU A 1020 -40.23 -8.20 1.37
CA LEU A 1020 -41.11 -8.76 0.35
C LEU A 1020 -40.28 -9.51 -0.71
N ARG A 1021 -39.24 -10.21 -0.27
CA ARG A 1021 -38.38 -10.98 -1.18
C ARG A 1021 -39.16 -12.17 -1.75
N GLU A 1022 -38.99 -12.50 -3.03
CA GLU A 1022 -39.66 -13.68 -3.65
C GLU A 1022 -41.19 -13.69 -3.45
N CYS A 1023 -41.86 -12.53 -3.56
CA CYS A 1023 -43.31 -12.39 -3.33
C CYS A 1023 -44.17 -12.44 -4.61
N ASN A 1024 -43.60 -12.93 -5.72
CA ASN A 1024 -44.22 -12.97 -7.06
C ASN A 1024 -44.70 -11.58 -7.54
N LEU A 1025 -43.88 -10.54 -7.34
CA LEU A 1025 -44.20 -9.16 -7.69
C LEU A 1025 -43.72 -8.81 -9.11
N ALA A 1026 -44.51 -7.96 -9.79
CA ALA A 1026 -44.19 -7.42 -11.09
C ALA A 1026 -44.13 -5.88 -11.09
N SER A 1027 -43.90 -5.29 -12.28
CA SER A 1027 -43.79 -3.84 -12.48
C SER A 1027 -44.96 -3.00 -11.89
N PRO A 1028 -46.24 -3.45 -11.87
CA PRO A 1028 -47.33 -2.70 -11.26
C PRO A 1028 -47.12 -2.39 -9.77
N SER A 1029 -46.58 -3.34 -8.99
CA SER A 1029 -46.29 -3.16 -7.55
C SER A 1029 -45.34 -2.00 -7.27
N CYS A 1030 -44.35 -1.80 -8.16
CA CYS A 1030 -43.36 -0.73 -8.02
C CYS A 1030 -43.99 0.66 -8.02
N GLY A 1031 -45.11 0.87 -8.72
CA GLY A 1031 -45.81 2.15 -8.72
C GLY A 1031 -46.46 2.47 -7.36
N ALA A 1032 -47.07 1.45 -6.74
CA ALA A 1032 -47.70 1.59 -5.44
C ALA A 1032 -46.65 1.81 -4.33
N LEU A 1033 -45.58 1.00 -4.33
CA LEU A 1033 -44.46 1.13 -3.39
C LEU A 1033 -43.71 2.46 -3.55
N ALA A 1034 -43.47 2.91 -4.78
CA ALA A 1034 -42.84 4.22 -5.02
C ALA A 1034 -43.65 5.37 -4.39
N SER A 1035 -44.98 5.29 -4.47
CA SER A 1035 -45.88 6.29 -3.86
C SER A 1035 -45.87 6.19 -2.33
N ALA A 1036 -45.80 4.96 -1.80
CA ALA A 1036 -45.70 4.71 -0.37
C ALA A 1036 -44.41 5.26 0.24
N ILE A 1037 -43.25 4.98 -0.36
CA ILE A 1037 -41.93 5.42 0.14
C ILE A 1037 -41.77 6.96 0.09
N GLN A 1038 -42.50 7.64 -0.80
CA GLN A 1038 -42.50 9.11 -0.85
C GLN A 1038 -43.36 9.76 0.24
N SER A 1039 -44.32 9.02 0.78
CA SER A 1039 -45.35 9.54 1.69
C SER A 1039 -45.17 9.05 3.12
N ASN A 1040 -44.61 7.85 3.31
CA ASN A 1040 -44.31 7.28 4.61
C ASN A 1040 -43.02 7.89 5.18
N SER A 1041 -43.07 8.38 6.41
CA SER A 1041 -41.92 9.00 7.09
C SER A 1041 -41.04 8.00 7.86
N ASP A 1042 -41.51 6.79 8.12
CA ASP A 1042 -40.92 5.90 9.12
C ASP A 1042 -40.20 4.70 8.49
N LEU A 1043 -40.55 4.32 7.26
CA LEU A 1043 -39.96 3.19 6.54
C LEU A 1043 -38.52 3.51 6.13
N LYS A 1044 -37.58 2.75 6.70
CA LYS A 1044 -36.13 2.86 6.50
C LYS A 1044 -35.58 1.75 5.61
N GLU A 1045 -36.14 0.55 5.69
CA GLU A 1045 -35.65 -0.61 4.95
C GLU A 1045 -36.75 -1.30 4.17
N LEU A 1046 -36.49 -1.55 2.88
CA LEU A 1046 -37.37 -2.31 2.00
C LEU A 1046 -36.56 -3.33 1.19
N ASN A 1047 -36.99 -4.58 1.21
CA ASN A 1047 -36.39 -5.63 0.38
C ASN A 1047 -37.39 -6.18 -0.63
N LEU A 1048 -37.01 -6.12 -1.90
CA LEU A 1048 -37.78 -6.59 -3.05
C LEU A 1048 -36.98 -7.56 -3.93
N SER A 1049 -35.85 -8.09 -3.44
CA SER A 1049 -35.05 -9.09 -4.17
C SER A 1049 -35.88 -10.33 -4.53
N GLY A 1050 -35.46 -11.09 -5.55
CA GLY A 1050 -36.17 -12.27 -6.02
C GLY A 1050 -37.52 -11.97 -6.67
N ASN A 1051 -37.76 -10.77 -7.20
CA ASN A 1051 -39.03 -10.41 -7.81
C ASN A 1051 -38.86 -9.97 -9.26
N ASN A 1052 -39.87 -10.23 -10.10
CA ASN A 1052 -39.85 -9.86 -11.51
C ASN A 1052 -40.29 -8.41 -11.76
N LEU A 1053 -39.61 -7.45 -11.10
CA LEU A 1053 -39.99 -6.02 -11.13
C LEU A 1053 -39.82 -5.37 -12.51
N GLN A 1054 -39.00 -5.98 -13.37
CA GLN A 1054 -38.55 -5.46 -14.66
C GLN A 1054 -37.78 -4.13 -14.54
N ASN A 1055 -37.03 -3.79 -15.59
CA ASN A 1055 -36.29 -2.53 -15.68
C ASN A 1055 -37.16 -1.28 -15.47
N SER A 1056 -38.43 -1.33 -15.91
CA SER A 1056 -39.40 -0.25 -15.76
C SER A 1056 -39.81 -0.03 -14.30
N GLY A 1057 -39.97 -1.09 -13.51
CA GLY A 1057 -40.31 -1.01 -12.09
C GLY A 1057 -39.15 -0.46 -11.26
N ALA A 1058 -37.94 -0.96 -11.49
CA ALA A 1058 -36.73 -0.47 -10.82
C ALA A 1058 -36.50 1.04 -11.03
N LYS A 1059 -36.72 1.54 -12.26
CA LYS A 1059 -36.67 2.98 -12.59
C LYS A 1059 -37.63 3.82 -11.74
N ARG A 1060 -38.84 3.31 -11.48
CA ARG A 1060 -39.87 4.04 -10.72
C ARG A 1060 -39.47 4.15 -9.25
N LEU A 1061 -38.94 3.07 -8.67
CA LEU A 1061 -38.42 3.06 -7.31
C LEU A 1061 -37.19 3.99 -7.18
N LEU A 1062 -36.24 3.92 -8.11
CA LEU A 1062 -35.07 4.82 -8.15
C LEU A 1062 -35.48 6.29 -8.23
N ARG A 1063 -36.52 6.63 -9.00
CA ARG A 1063 -37.04 7.99 -9.04
C ARG A 1063 -37.61 8.41 -7.70
N ALA A 1064 -38.33 7.53 -7.00
CA ALA A 1064 -38.87 7.82 -5.68
C ALA A 1064 -37.77 8.05 -4.62
N LEU A 1065 -36.66 7.32 -4.67
CA LEU A 1065 -35.53 7.51 -3.76
C LEU A 1065 -34.86 8.88 -3.87
N ARG A 1066 -34.89 9.48 -5.07
CA ARG A 1066 -34.33 10.82 -5.34
C ARG A 1066 -35.15 11.95 -4.76
N GLU A 1067 -36.39 11.70 -4.37
CA GLU A 1067 -37.24 12.73 -3.81
C GLU A 1067 -36.78 13.13 -2.41
N PRO A 1068 -36.78 14.43 -2.06
CA PRO A 1068 -36.34 14.93 -0.76
C PRO A 1068 -37.11 14.37 0.45
N ARG A 1069 -38.32 13.85 0.23
CA ARG A 1069 -39.26 13.39 1.27
C ARG A 1069 -39.13 11.90 1.58
N CYS A 1070 -38.37 11.15 0.79
CA CYS A 1070 -38.14 9.73 1.04
C CYS A 1070 -37.20 9.54 2.24
N ASN A 1071 -37.61 8.73 3.23
CA ASN A 1071 -36.79 8.42 4.41
C ASN A 1071 -36.14 7.03 4.34
N LEU A 1072 -36.30 6.31 3.24
CA LEU A 1072 -35.70 5.00 3.03
C LEU A 1072 -34.15 5.10 2.99
N GLU A 1073 -33.51 4.34 3.84
CA GLU A 1073 -32.05 4.25 3.99
C GLU A 1073 -31.50 3.10 3.13
N LYS A 1074 -32.24 1.98 3.07
CA LYS A 1074 -31.82 0.76 2.38
C LYS A 1074 -32.94 0.20 1.49
N LEU A 1075 -32.64 0.05 0.20
CA LEU A 1075 -33.48 -0.70 -0.76
C LEU A 1075 -32.69 -1.86 -1.35
N LEU A 1076 -33.20 -3.08 -1.19
CA LEU A 1076 -32.62 -4.29 -1.77
C LEU A 1076 -33.42 -4.74 -2.99
N THR A 1077 -32.73 -4.95 -4.12
CA THR A 1077 -33.29 -5.45 -5.38
C THR A 1077 -32.26 -6.37 -6.06
N ASP A 1078 -32.67 -7.16 -7.06
CA ASP A 1078 -31.76 -8.06 -7.81
C ASP A 1078 -30.66 -7.32 -8.59
N SER A 1079 -30.81 -6.00 -8.77
CA SER A 1079 -29.80 -5.12 -9.38
C SER A 1079 -28.73 -4.59 -8.41
N GLY A 1080 -28.69 -5.07 -7.15
CA GLY A 1080 -27.72 -4.69 -6.12
C GLY A 1080 -28.29 -3.77 -5.02
N ASP A 1081 -27.53 -3.61 -3.92
CA ASP A 1081 -27.88 -2.77 -2.76
C ASP A 1081 -27.88 -1.28 -3.14
N LEU A 1082 -29.04 -0.62 -3.01
CA LEU A 1082 -29.16 0.82 -3.21
C LEU A 1082 -29.22 1.51 -1.85
N VAL A 1083 -28.09 2.05 -1.39
CA VAL A 1083 -27.98 2.83 -0.15
C VAL A 1083 -28.14 4.32 -0.45
N LYS A 1084 -28.97 5.02 0.33
CA LYS A 1084 -29.08 6.48 0.25
C LYS A 1084 -27.86 7.14 0.92
N LEU A 1085 -26.95 7.71 0.11
CA LEU A 1085 -25.82 8.51 0.61
C LEU A 1085 -26.34 9.73 1.42
N GLN A 1086 -25.90 9.86 2.67
CA GLN A 1086 -26.29 10.94 3.56
C GLN A 1086 -25.89 12.33 3.03
N ARG A 1087 -26.74 13.33 3.28
CA ARG A 1087 -26.58 14.74 2.89
C ARG A 1087 -25.45 15.42 3.69
N GLY A 1088 -24.33 15.71 3.02
CA GLY A 1088 -23.52 16.88 3.34
C GLY A 1088 -24.18 18.15 2.78
N ARG A 1089 -24.53 19.10 3.65
CA ARG A 1089 -25.10 20.40 3.28
C ARG A 1089 -24.11 21.19 2.42
N GLN A 1090 -24.46 21.56 1.18
CA GLN A 1090 -24.17 22.89 0.62
C GLN A 1090 -25.17 23.25 -0.50
N GLN A 1091 -25.49 24.54 -0.56
CA GLN A 1091 -26.66 25.12 -1.21
C GLN A 1091 -26.49 25.39 -2.72
N ARG A 1092 -27.60 25.20 -3.43
CA ARG A 1092 -28.15 25.93 -4.59
C ARG A 1092 -27.35 26.14 -5.90
N SER A 1093 -28.07 25.76 -6.96
CA SER A 1093 -28.19 26.32 -8.32
C SER A 1093 -27.14 25.97 -9.39
N GLN A 1094 -27.50 25.06 -10.29
CA GLN A 1094 -27.67 25.33 -11.74
C GLN A 1094 -28.36 24.15 -12.46
N PRO A 1095 -29.15 24.39 -13.53
CA PRO A 1095 -29.89 23.35 -14.25
C PRO A 1095 -29.12 22.90 -15.50
N GLY A 1096 -28.77 21.61 -15.60
CA GLY A 1096 -28.21 21.08 -16.84
C GLY A 1096 -27.46 19.77 -16.70
N ALA A 1097 -28.15 18.66 -16.50
CA ALA A 1097 -27.57 17.34 -16.73
C ALA A 1097 -28.65 16.37 -17.23
N ARG A 1098 -28.61 16.10 -18.54
CA ARG A 1098 -29.41 15.03 -19.17
C ARG A 1098 -28.94 13.69 -18.60
N SER A 1099 -29.87 12.96 -18.00
CA SER A 1099 -29.67 11.64 -17.41
C SER A 1099 -29.42 10.58 -18.48
N CYS A 1100 -28.22 9.98 -18.51
CA CYS A 1100 -27.95 8.75 -19.26
C CYS A 1100 -28.03 7.55 -18.31
N PHE A 1101 -29.22 6.97 -18.14
CA PHE A 1101 -29.40 5.59 -17.67
C PHE A 1101 -29.51 4.69 -18.90
N ARG A 1102 -28.45 3.95 -19.24
CA ARG A 1102 -28.57 2.84 -20.19
C ARG A 1102 -28.92 1.57 -19.41
N PHE A 1103 -29.99 0.92 -19.85
CA PHE A 1103 -30.40 -0.41 -19.42
C PHE A 1103 -29.61 -1.44 -20.22
N PRO A 1104 -29.24 -2.59 -19.63
CA PRO A 1104 -28.88 -3.74 -20.44
C PRO A 1104 -30.15 -4.21 -21.17
N THR A 1105 -30.07 -4.23 -22.49
CA THR A 1105 -31.03 -4.92 -23.35
C THR A 1105 -30.87 -6.42 -23.10
N GLN A 1106 -31.87 -7.04 -22.46
CA GLN A 1106 -32.04 -8.49 -22.47
C GLN A 1106 -32.39 -8.94 -23.89
N THR A 1107 -31.53 -9.74 -24.50
CA THR A 1107 -31.92 -10.69 -25.55
C THR A 1107 -32.54 -11.91 -24.87
N TYR A 1108 -33.87 -12.05 -24.93
CA TYR A 1108 -34.53 -13.33 -24.73
C TYR A 1108 -34.68 -14.03 -26.07
N GLY A 1109 -34.06 -15.20 -26.19
CA GLY A 1109 -34.45 -16.22 -27.16
C GLY A 1109 -35.12 -17.37 -26.42
N ARG A 1110 -36.45 -17.47 -26.56
CA ARG A 1110 -37.34 -18.61 -26.22
C ARG A 1110 -37.40 -19.08 -24.75
N ARG A 1111 -38.57 -19.06 -24.10
CA ARG A 1111 -39.82 -18.35 -24.42
C ARG A 1111 -40.53 -18.07 -23.11
#